data_AF-A0A949XQG3-F1
#
_entry.id   AF-A0A949XQG3-F1
#
_cell.length_a   1.000
_cell.length_b   1.000
_cell.length_c   1.000
_cell.angle_alpha   90.00
_cell.angle_beta   90.00
_cell.angle_gamma   90.00
#
_symmetry.space_group_name_H-M   'P 1'
#
loop_
_entity.id
_entity.type
_entity.pdbx_description
1 polymer ?
#
loop_
_entity_poly.entity_id
_entity_poly.type
_entity_poly.pdbx_seq_one_letter_code
_entity_poly.pdbx_strand_id
1 'polypeptide(L)'
;MTAAAFLPAGGFGSAVRSGTGMDFHLHPHYREQTPLEAVLRKKDAALDNFAVEKYHDQIAAILNAWSRDLLTSPRDMRSVRNMLAGNFQGPSLRPSESKLLRSQGVIEVRQLSFDNRSVLMRDAFATEFQSYFEAFSQIVTAQFEITGIEERDGGQLGTQVRYKFVGTGLGFFREQRTGAWELLWQAGNAGEYLVAEWRHAGEVCSRSISAVYMDATKSVLGANRSYSEQLLHGTDYWRTVIDGASHIDIYGHNGVCFSDIDGDGFDDLYVCQPAGLPNRLYRNRGDGTFEDVTEESGLGVLENTSCAIFADFDNDGHQDAIVVRANGPLLFLNDGKGRFREKPAAFQFASAPQGTFTGAAAADYDRDGWLDIYFCLYVYYQGTDQYKYPTPYFDANNGPPNFLMHNNRNGTFHDATAESGLNQNNTRFSFCCGWTDTNRDGRPDLYVVNDFGRKNLYRNNGDGTFTDVAKNAQVEDVGAGMSICPFDYDNDGFEDLYVADMWTAAGERIATQKSFKENAPSSVRALYRKHAMGNSLFRNAGSGIFEDRTRAAGVGMGRWSWSSDTWDFDHDGFVDLYIANGMISGPLREDLNSFFWRQVVAKSPDEAKPEHDYEQGWNAINELIRSDYSWSGFERNVFYANNRDGTFSDVSGAMGLDFLEDGRSFALADIDHDGRLEVVLKNRNAPQLRILKNVVTDLPSSISFRLQGTKSNRDAIGSAITIETDLGRQTRMLQAGSGFLAQHSKEILFGLGEAKGPVSASIRWPSGLVQKLNDLAPNHRVYVTEGAASCRAEPFGPPLTKSESPEPQPTETLPVIAETWLLAPVTAPDFSLAAADGTTYPLSALRGKRVLLYFWTAASEACAENLRSLERVHKSWADGGLRLLAMQCDNRQSTHQQRFSFPILTASDDTAAVYDILYCFLFDRHRDLSLPTSFLVDERGEIVKIYQGPLNVDNVQQDIRDIPNSAAERIAKALPFPANTPTLPFSRNYLSLGSTYFQRGYFEQAGTAFQRALRDDPQSAEANYGLGSVYLKQSKAAEARACFEAAVKRDSSYPDTKPNAWNNLGLLATQQGRFDEAIGFFKNALNLSPDYLISLQNLGNAYRQQKQWELARLTLQRALELAPDDPEVNYSLGMVFAQTDQPNRAYEFLQKALRLRPVYPEAMNNLGVLYLRMLKPDDAVAEFQTCIRLAPAFGPAYLNLARVYVIEGDRDKARATLLALLKQDPDNAQAQKALEELK
;
A
#
# COMPACT_ATOMS: atom_id res chain seq x y z
N MET A 1 -14.52 11.77 27.39
CA MET A 1 -13.47 11.66 28.43
C MET A 1 -12.38 10.71 27.95
N THR A 2 -11.17 10.80 28.50
CA THR A 2 -9.95 10.13 28.04
C THR A 2 -10.02 8.60 28.02
N ALA A 3 -9.73 8.01 26.85
CA ALA A 3 -9.36 6.59 26.69
C ALA A 3 -7.87 6.42 26.34
N ALA A 4 -7.01 7.32 26.84
CA ALA A 4 -5.55 7.21 26.74
C ALA A 4 -5.05 6.09 27.67
N ALA A 5 -5.12 4.85 27.20
CA ALA A 5 -4.82 3.67 27.99
C ALA A 5 -3.31 3.36 28.01
N PHE A 6 -2.67 3.76 29.11
CA PHE A 6 -1.44 3.16 29.66
C PHE A 6 -0.26 2.87 28.70
N LEU A 7 0.60 3.87 28.50
CA LEU A 7 2.04 3.61 28.59
C LEU A 7 2.43 3.61 30.08
N PRO A 8 2.85 2.48 30.68
CA PRO A 8 3.30 2.45 32.06
C PRO A 8 4.70 3.08 32.17
N ALA A 9 4.77 4.26 32.79
CA ALA A 9 6.05 4.88 33.15
C ALA A 9 6.70 4.14 34.34
N GLY A 10 7.23 2.93 34.11
CA GLY A 10 8.01 2.20 35.11
C GLY A 10 8.16 0.69 34.87
N GLY A 11 9.32 0.28 34.34
CA GLY A 11 9.94 -1.03 34.61
C GLY A 11 9.47 -2.23 33.75
N PHE A 12 10.28 -2.56 32.76
CA PHE A 12 10.16 -3.68 31.80
C PHE A 12 8.96 -3.62 30.84
N GLY A 13 9.09 -4.34 29.72
CA GLY A 13 8.00 -4.59 28.77
C GLY A 13 6.79 -5.29 29.39
N SER A 14 5.62 -5.12 28.76
CA SER A 14 4.34 -5.65 29.26
C SER A 14 3.61 -6.51 28.22
N ALA A 15 3.09 -7.66 28.67
CA ALA A 15 2.21 -8.48 27.86
C ALA A 15 0.76 -8.01 28.00
N VAL A 16 0.15 -7.50 26.93
CA VAL A 16 -1.25 -7.03 26.93
C VAL A 16 -2.16 -8.06 26.29
N ARG A 17 -3.36 -8.23 26.86
CA ARG A 17 -4.38 -9.19 26.42
C ARG A 17 -5.20 -8.61 25.27
N SER A 18 -5.35 -9.37 24.18
CA SER A 18 -6.21 -8.99 23.06
C SER A 18 -7.70 -9.00 23.42
N GLY A 19 -8.54 -8.35 22.60
CA GLY A 19 -10.00 -8.34 22.78
C GLY A 19 -10.67 -9.70 22.63
N THR A 20 -10.06 -10.65 21.91
CA THR A 20 -10.51 -12.05 21.79
C THR A 20 -10.18 -12.88 23.03
N GLY A 21 -9.22 -12.42 23.85
CA GLY A 21 -8.93 -12.95 25.16
C GLY A 21 -8.08 -14.23 25.21
N MET A 22 -7.70 -14.79 24.05
CA MET A 22 -6.74 -15.89 23.93
C MET A 22 -5.32 -15.40 23.65
N ASP A 23 -5.16 -14.32 22.89
CA ASP A 23 -3.86 -13.82 22.46
C ASP A 23 -3.27 -12.80 23.44
N PHE A 24 -1.96 -12.88 23.62
CA PHE A 24 -1.15 -11.91 24.37
C PHE A 24 -0.01 -11.45 23.47
N HIS A 25 0.16 -10.14 23.31
CA HIS A 25 1.28 -9.57 22.57
C HIS A 25 2.30 -8.98 23.56
N LEU A 26 3.58 -9.20 23.27
CA LEU A 26 4.71 -8.69 24.02
C LEU A 26 5.05 -7.27 23.56
N HIS A 27 4.81 -6.25 24.38
CA HIS A 27 5.28 -4.89 24.09
C HIS A 27 6.61 -4.64 24.84
N PRO A 28 7.79 -4.77 24.19
CA PRO A 28 9.08 -4.67 24.85
C PRO A 28 9.50 -3.21 25.11
N HIS A 29 10.39 -3.00 26.09
CA HIS A 29 11.02 -1.69 26.28
C HIS A 29 12.24 -1.54 25.36
N TYR A 30 12.08 -0.81 24.26
CA TYR A 30 13.15 -0.46 23.32
C TYR A 30 14.20 0.49 23.91
N ARG A 31 15.49 0.32 23.56
CA ARG A 31 16.59 1.20 24.03
C ARG A 31 16.52 2.63 23.47
N GLU A 32 16.23 2.76 22.18
CA GLU A 32 16.10 4.03 21.47
C GLU A 32 14.70 4.13 20.82
N GLN A 33 14.10 5.32 20.85
CA GLN A 33 12.87 5.64 20.09
C GLN A 33 13.24 5.89 18.62
N THR A 34 12.43 5.38 17.68
CA THR A 34 12.72 5.64 16.25
C THR A 34 12.35 7.08 15.89
N PRO A 35 12.99 7.70 14.87
CA PRO A 35 12.58 9.02 14.37
C PRO A 35 11.10 9.09 13.97
N LEU A 36 10.55 7.95 13.56
CA LEU A 36 9.19 7.79 13.06
C LEU A 36 8.10 7.93 14.14
N GLU A 37 8.42 7.72 15.43
CA GLU A 37 7.43 7.76 16.52
C GLU A 37 6.69 9.09 16.64
N ALA A 38 7.33 10.20 16.27
CA ALA A 38 6.71 11.52 16.25
C ALA A 38 5.66 11.68 15.13
N VAL A 39 5.76 10.89 14.06
CA VAL A 39 4.82 10.90 12.93
C VAL A 39 3.74 9.84 13.09
N LEU A 40 4.09 8.63 13.57
CA LEU A 40 3.13 7.56 13.91
C LEU A 40 2.03 8.04 14.87
N ARG A 41 2.38 8.89 15.86
CA ARG A 41 1.39 9.48 16.79
C ARG A 41 0.36 10.35 16.10
N LYS A 42 0.68 10.99 14.97
CA LYS A 42 -0.24 11.84 14.18
C LYS A 42 -1.34 11.05 13.47
N LYS A 43 -1.45 9.73 13.66
CA LYS A 43 -2.69 9.00 13.35
C LYS A 43 -3.88 9.66 14.05
N ASP A 44 -3.71 10.05 15.31
CA ASP A 44 -4.58 11.01 16.01
C ASP A 44 -4.50 12.40 15.36
N ALA A 45 -5.61 12.84 14.77
CA ALA A 45 -5.73 14.14 14.11
C ALA A 45 -5.68 15.35 15.07
N ALA A 46 -5.78 15.15 16.39
CA ALA A 46 -5.56 16.21 17.37
C ALA A 46 -4.08 16.60 17.55
N LEU A 47 -3.15 15.85 16.93
CA LEU A 47 -1.70 16.06 17.04
C LEU A 47 -1.05 16.68 15.78
N ASP A 48 -1.84 17.24 14.86
CA ASP A 48 -1.35 18.03 13.72
C ASP A 48 -2.18 19.30 13.43
N ASN A 49 -1.94 19.94 12.28
CA ASN A 49 -2.52 21.24 11.92
C ASN A 49 -3.93 21.15 11.27
N PHE A 50 -4.47 19.96 11.01
CA PHE A 50 -5.79 19.77 10.41
C PHE A 50 -6.89 19.78 11.49
N ALA A 51 -7.03 20.93 12.15
CA ALA A 51 -7.77 21.08 13.40
C ALA A 51 -9.27 20.69 13.39
N VAL A 52 -9.89 20.45 12.22
CA VAL A 52 -11.26 19.93 12.08
C VAL A 52 -11.32 18.40 12.00
N GLU A 53 -10.24 17.72 11.60
CA GLU A 53 -10.22 16.26 11.47
C GLU A 53 -10.36 15.56 12.83
N LYS A 54 -9.96 16.20 13.95
CA LYS A 54 -10.24 15.72 15.31
C LYS A 54 -11.75 15.53 15.61
N TYR A 55 -12.63 16.18 14.84
CA TYR A 55 -14.09 16.03 14.95
C TYR A 55 -14.64 14.88 14.09
N HIS A 56 -13.90 14.44 13.07
CA HIS A 56 -14.26 13.31 12.21
C HIS A 56 -14.56 12.08 13.06
N ASP A 57 -13.61 11.67 13.91
CA ASP A 57 -13.69 10.40 14.63
C ASP A 57 -14.83 10.38 15.65
N GLN A 58 -15.15 11.54 16.22
CA GLN A 58 -16.25 11.73 17.17
C GLN A 58 -17.62 11.57 16.47
N ILE A 59 -17.77 12.16 15.28
CA ILE A 59 -19.00 12.08 14.50
C ILE A 59 -19.11 10.71 13.79
N ALA A 60 -18.01 10.15 13.31
CA ALA A 60 -17.94 8.80 12.75
C ALA A 60 -18.32 7.74 13.79
N ALA A 61 -17.93 7.90 15.07
CA ALA A 61 -18.38 7.01 16.15
C ALA A 61 -19.91 7.03 16.35
N ILE A 62 -20.56 8.19 16.15
CA ILE A 62 -22.02 8.35 16.19
C ILE A 62 -22.67 7.68 14.97
N LEU A 63 -22.19 7.97 13.76
CA LEU A 63 -22.71 7.39 12.52
C LEU A 63 -22.54 5.86 12.49
N ASN A 64 -21.43 5.34 13.05
CA ASN A 64 -21.21 3.91 13.24
C ASN A 64 -22.18 3.28 14.26
N ALA A 65 -22.75 4.05 15.20
CA ALA A 65 -23.84 3.57 16.05
C ALA A 65 -25.16 3.49 15.28
N TRP A 66 -25.45 4.46 14.43
CA TRP A 66 -26.64 4.43 13.55
C TRP A 66 -26.58 3.25 12.57
N SER A 67 -25.39 2.98 12.00
CA SER A 67 -25.13 1.83 11.13
C SER A 67 -25.41 0.50 11.84
N ARG A 68 -24.88 0.31 13.06
CA ARG A 68 -25.12 -0.92 13.86
C ARG A 68 -26.59 -1.15 14.20
N ASP A 69 -27.31 -0.09 14.59
CA ASP A 69 -28.74 -0.20 14.90
C ASP A 69 -29.54 -0.61 13.64
N LEU A 70 -29.35 0.09 12.51
CA LEU A 70 -30.04 -0.20 11.24
C LEU A 70 -29.74 -1.60 10.69
N LEU A 71 -28.49 -2.08 10.81
CA LEU A 71 -28.09 -3.45 10.45
C LEU A 71 -28.66 -4.50 11.41
N THR A 72 -28.96 -4.14 12.66
CA THR A 72 -29.64 -5.02 13.62
C THR A 72 -31.15 -5.10 13.34
N SER A 73 -31.78 -3.97 12.99
CA SER A 73 -33.14 -3.92 12.46
C SER A 73 -33.41 -2.59 11.75
N PRO A 74 -34.11 -2.57 10.60
CA PRO A 74 -34.60 -1.33 9.97
C PRO A 74 -35.54 -0.49 10.87
N ARG A 75 -36.00 -1.05 11.99
CA ARG A 75 -36.87 -0.39 12.98
C ARG A 75 -36.12 0.08 14.22
N ASP A 76 -34.83 -0.21 14.37
CA ASP A 76 -34.07 0.19 15.54
C ASP A 76 -33.57 1.63 15.40
N MET A 77 -34.24 2.52 16.12
CA MET A 77 -34.08 3.97 16.02
C MET A 77 -33.37 4.59 17.24
N ARG A 78 -32.79 3.75 18.11
CA ARG A 78 -32.26 4.16 19.41
C ARG A 78 -31.13 5.18 19.29
N SER A 79 -30.06 4.86 18.56
CA SER A 79 -28.89 5.75 18.45
C SER A 79 -29.20 7.04 17.68
N VAL A 80 -30.04 6.98 16.64
CA VAL A 80 -30.49 8.18 15.91
C VAL A 80 -31.29 9.10 16.83
N ARG A 81 -32.38 8.60 17.44
CA ARG A 81 -33.28 9.43 18.27
C ARG A 81 -32.56 10.03 19.49
N ASN A 82 -31.61 9.31 20.09
CA ASN A 82 -30.79 9.80 21.20
C ASN A 82 -29.89 10.97 20.80
N MET A 83 -29.40 11.01 19.55
CA MET A 83 -28.48 12.04 19.05
C MET A 83 -29.18 13.25 18.41
N LEU A 84 -30.51 13.27 18.33
CA LEU A 84 -31.26 14.47 17.96
C LEU A 84 -31.38 15.43 19.17
N ALA A 85 -31.04 16.70 18.98
CA ALA A 85 -31.13 17.74 20.01
C ALA A 85 -32.57 18.02 20.45
N GLY A 86 -32.75 18.62 21.63
CA GLY A 86 -34.07 19.06 22.12
C GLY A 86 -34.71 20.16 21.25
N ASN A 87 -33.88 20.97 20.60
CA ASN A 87 -34.23 22.01 19.64
C ASN A 87 -34.09 21.57 18.16
N PHE A 88 -34.06 20.26 17.89
CA PHE A 88 -33.87 19.72 16.54
C PHE A 88 -34.93 20.19 15.54
N GLN A 89 -34.46 20.55 14.34
CA GLN A 89 -35.27 20.86 13.16
C GLN A 89 -34.75 20.06 11.94
N GLY A 90 -35.64 19.46 11.15
CA GLY A 90 -35.29 18.79 9.90
C GLY A 90 -36.46 18.68 8.92
N PRO A 91 -36.22 18.43 7.63
CA PRO A 91 -37.28 18.31 6.64
C PRO A 91 -38.09 17.02 6.81
N SER A 92 -39.23 16.95 6.12
CA SER A 92 -39.88 15.68 5.84
C SER A 92 -38.95 14.76 5.04
N LEU A 93 -38.93 13.49 5.42
CA LEU A 93 -38.17 12.43 4.73
C LEU A 93 -39.03 11.74 3.65
N ARG A 94 -40.15 12.35 3.28
CA ARG A 94 -40.96 11.97 2.11
C ARG A 94 -40.45 12.74 0.90
N PRO A 95 -40.18 12.07 -0.24
CA PRO A 95 -39.79 12.78 -1.45
C PRO A 95 -40.93 13.68 -1.93
N SER A 96 -40.61 14.94 -2.20
CA SER A 96 -41.50 15.92 -2.84
C SER A 96 -41.63 15.70 -4.36
N GLU A 97 -40.64 15.03 -4.96
CA GLU A 97 -40.63 14.66 -6.39
C GLU A 97 -39.88 13.33 -6.57
N SER A 98 -40.31 12.53 -7.56
CA SER A 98 -39.65 11.30 -7.98
C SER A 98 -39.55 11.27 -9.51
N LYS A 99 -38.35 11.50 -10.05
CA LYS A 99 -38.04 11.38 -11.48
C LYS A 99 -37.59 9.95 -11.77
N LEU A 100 -38.20 9.31 -12.77
CA LEU A 100 -37.71 8.03 -13.30
C LEU A 100 -36.46 8.27 -14.16
N LEU A 101 -35.41 7.48 -13.95
CA LEU A 101 -34.20 7.49 -14.79
C LEU A 101 -34.13 6.27 -15.70
N ARG A 102 -34.30 5.06 -15.14
CA ARG A 102 -34.27 3.77 -15.84
C ARG A 102 -35.42 2.88 -15.35
N SER A 103 -36.03 2.10 -16.24
CA SER A 103 -37.14 1.17 -15.91
C SER A 103 -37.34 0.06 -16.95
N GLN A 104 -36.26 -0.41 -17.55
CA GLN A 104 -36.27 -1.54 -18.51
C GLN A 104 -35.46 -2.70 -17.91
N GLY A 105 -35.76 -3.92 -18.38
CA GLY A 105 -35.15 -5.13 -17.82
C GLY A 105 -35.50 -5.34 -16.35
N VAL A 106 -34.48 -5.70 -15.56
CA VAL A 106 -34.61 -6.12 -14.16
C VAL A 106 -34.45 -4.98 -13.13
N ILE A 107 -34.17 -3.75 -13.59
CA ILE A 107 -33.90 -2.57 -12.75
C ILE A 107 -34.96 -1.48 -12.93
N GLU A 108 -35.37 -0.88 -11.81
CA GLU A 108 -35.91 0.48 -11.77
C GLU A 108 -34.93 1.43 -11.04
N VAL A 109 -34.63 2.59 -11.62
CA VAL A 109 -33.86 3.67 -10.97
C VAL A 109 -34.69 4.96 -10.93
N ARG A 110 -34.78 5.57 -9.76
CA ARG A 110 -35.48 6.84 -9.51
C ARG A 110 -34.58 7.85 -8.79
N GLN A 111 -34.57 9.08 -9.27
CA GLN A 111 -34.01 10.23 -8.56
C GLN A 111 -35.09 10.84 -7.67
N LEU A 112 -34.76 11.10 -6.40
CA LEU A 112 -35.69 11.58 -5.38
C LEU A 112 -35.24 12.94 -4.81
N SER A 113 -36.17 13.90 -4.77
CA SER A 113 -35.94 15.27 -4.29
C SER A 113 -36.85 15.61 -3.10
N PHE A 114 -36.35 16.37 -2.13
CA PHE A 114 -36.99 16.62 -0.83
C PHE A 114 -37.13 18.11 -0.52
N ASP A 115 -38.26 18.53 0.08
CA ASP A 115 -38.50 19.94 0.39
C ASP A 115 -37.85 20.38 1.71
N ASN A 116 -36.61 20.88 1.62
CA ASN A 116 -35.82 21.45 2.72
C ASN A 116 -36.41 22.72 3.37
N ARG A 117 -37.63 23.14 3.01
CA ARG A 117 -38.40 24.23 3.68
C ARG A 117 -39.42 23.71 4.69
N SER A 118 -39.74 22.41 4.64
CA SER A 118 -40.53 21.76 5.70
C SER A 118 -39.72 21.68 6.99
N VAL A 119 -40.37 21.86 8.14
CA VAL A 119 -39.71 21.82 9.47
C VAL A 119 -40.48 20.89 10.38
N LEU A 120 -39.94 19.68 10.56
CA LEU A 120 -40.33 18.71 11.56
C LEU A 120 -39.49 18.87 12.82
N MET A 121 -40.16 18.87 13.96
CA MET A 121 -39.51 18.80 15.28
C MET A 121 -39.14 17.35 15.63
N ARG A 122 -38.15 17.18 16.52
CA ARG A 122 -37.53 15.91 16.94
C ARG A 122 -38.37 14.63 16.79
N ASP A 123 -39.50 14.53 17.49
CA ASP A 123 -40.29 13.28 17.53
C ASP A 123 -41.09 13.01 16.25
N ALA A 124 -41.50 14.05 15.53
CA ALA A 124 -42.13 13.91 14.22
C ALA A 124 -41.10 13.44 13.18
N PHE A 125 -39.90 14.04 13.17
CA PHE A 125 -38.80 13.62 12.31
C PHE A 125 -38.36 12.18 12.59
N ALA A 126 -38.20 11.79 13.87
CA ALA A 126 -37.87 10.43 14.26
C ALA A 126 -38.91 9.40 13.80
N THR A 127 -40.19 9.79 13.73
CA THR A 127 -41.28 8.95 13.22
C THR A 127 -41.24 8.81 11.70
N GLU A 128 -40.96 9.91 10.97
CA GLU A 128 -40.78 9.85 9.51
C GLU A 128 -39.52 9.08 9.11
N PHE A 129 -38.43 9.19 9.86
CA PHE A 129 -37.20 8.41 9.62
C PHE A 129 -37.47 6.91 9.80
N GLN A 130 -38.27 6.51 10.81
CA GLN A 130 -38.69 5.13 10.96
C GLN A 130 -39.57 4.65 9.78
N SER A 131 -40.49 5.50 9.29
CA SER A 131 -41.34 5.19 8.13
C SER A 131 -40.55 5.12 6.82
N TYR A 132 -39.51 5.93 6.67
CA TYR A 132 -38.63 5.95 5.49
C TYR A 132 -37.91 4.60 5.28
N PHE A 133 -37.64 3.84 6.35
CA PHE A 133 -37.11 2.47 6.31
C PHE A 133 -38.16 1.36 6.36
N GLU A 134 -39.46 1.67 6.51
CA GLU A 134 -40.52 0.68 6.77
C GLU A 134 -40.71 -0.36 5.64
N ALA A 135 -40.32 -0.02 4.41
CA ALA A 135 -40.34 -0.92 3.27
C ALA A 135 -39.29 -2.06 3.35
N PHE A 136 -38.21 -1.88 4.11
CA PHE A 136 -37.16 -2.89 4.27
C PHE A 136 -37.54 -3.92 5.34
N SER A 137 -37.45 -5.20 5.00
CA SER A 137 -37.46 -6.30 5.97
C SER A 137 -36.10 -6.45 6.65
N GLN A 138 -35.02 -6.21 5.91
CA GLN A 138 -33.64 -6.27 6.39
C GLN A 138 -32.78 -5.27 5.62
N ILE A 139 -31.89 -4.57 6.34
CA ILE A 139 -30.80 -3.79 5.74
C ILE A 139 -29.52 -4.64 5.86
N VAL A 140 -28.78 -4.77 4.76
CA VAL A 140 -27.51 -5.51 4.68
C VAL A 140 -26.30 -4.58 4.52
N THR A 141 -26.53 -3.32 4.12
CA THR A 141 -25.53 -2.24 4.12
C THR A 141 -26.15 -0.98 4.68
N ALA A 142 -25.50 -0.37 5.69
CA ALA A 142 -25.79 0.97 6.17
C ALA A 142 -24.45 1.71 6.34
N GLN A 143 -24.03 2.43 5.31
CA GLN A 143 -22.73 3.09 5.23
C GLN A 143 -22.90 4.61 5.30
N PHE A 144 -22.01 5.28 6.03
CA PHE A 144 -22.00 6.73 6.22
C PHE A 144 -20.57 7.26 6.07
N GLU A 145 -20.40 8.30 5.26
CA GLU A 145 -19.08 8.78 4.81
C GLU A 145 -19.05 10.30 4.91
N ILE A 146 -18.22 10.81 5.83
CA ILE A 146 -18.12 12.26 6.08
C ILE A 146 -17.25 12.89 4.99
N THR A 147 -17.85 13.60 4.04
CA THR A 147 -17.17 14.22 2.89
C THR A 147 -16.83 15.69 3.12
N GLY A 148 -17.36 16.32 4.16
CA GLY A 148 -17.06 17.70 4.55
C GLY A 148 -17.25 17.93 6.05
N ILE A 149 -16.37 18.74 6.65
CA ILE A 149 -16.49 19.23 8.05
C ILE A 149 -16.15 20.73 8.05
N GLU A 150 -17.02 21.54 8.65
CA GLU A 150 -16.88 22.99 8.82
C GLU A 150 -17.16 23.36 10.29
N GLU A 151 -16.25 24.10 10.93
CA GLU A 151 -16.49 24.67 12.27
C GLU A 151 -17.13 26.06 12.12
N ARG A 152 -18.24 26.29 12.82
CA ARG A 152 -19.08 27.50 12.72
C ARG A 152 -19.06 28.32 14.01
N ASP A 153 -19.40 29.60 13.87
CA ASP A 153 -19.49 30.55 14.99
C ASP A 153 -20.34 29.98 16.14
N GLY A 154 -19.84 30.10 17.38
CA GLY A 154 -20.48 29.54 18.57
C GLY A 154 -20.16 28.08 18.87
N GLY A 155 -19.27 27.42 18.09
CA GLY A 155 -18.82 26.04 18.36
C GLY A 155 -19.77 24.96 17.84
N GLN A 156 -20.61 25.31 16.87
CA GLN A 156 -21.37 24.33 16.08
C GLN A 156 -20.47 23.75 14.98
N LEU A 157 -20.77 22.52 14.53
CA LEU A 157 -20.10 21.88 13.41
C LEU A 157 -21.10 21.61 12.29
N GLY A 158 -20.81 22.02 11.06
CA GLY A 158 -21.49 21.53 9.87
C GLY A 158 -20.75 20.32 9.31
N THR A 159 -21.48 19.26 8.93
CA THR A 159 -20.88 18.14 8.17
C THR A 159 -21.71 17.76 6.95
N GLN A 160 -21.03 17.41 5.87
CA GLN A 160 -21.62 16.69 4.74
C GLN A 160 -21.38 15.20 4.92
N VAL A 161 -22.45 14.40 4.82
CA VAL A 161 -22.43 12.95 5.01
C VAL A 161 -23.09 12.29 3.81
N ARG A 162 -22.29 11.63 2.96
CA ARG A 162 -22.81 10.66 1.98
C ARG A 162 -23.30 9.44 2.76
N TYR A 163 -24.39 8.84 2.31
CA TYR A 163 -24.87 7.55 2.83
C TYR A 163 -25.14 6.57 1.69
N LYS A 164 -25.09 5.28 2.03
CA LYS A 164 -25.58 4.18 1.19
C LYS A 164 -26.30 3.16 2.05
N PHE A 165 -27.56 2.90 1.69
CA PHE A 165 -28.37 1.82 2.23
C PHE A 165 -28.57 0.74 1.17
N VAL A 166 -28.49 -0.53 1.55
CA VAL A 166 -28.87 -1.67 0.70
C VAL A 166 -29.65 -2.65 1.57
N GLY A 167 -30.77 -3.18 1.06
CA GLY A 167 -31.60 -4.12 1.81
C GLY A 167 -32.61 -4.89 0.95
N THR A 168 -33.29 -5.83 1.59
CA THR A 168 -34.42 -6.60 1.05
C THR A 168 -35.73 -6.12 1.67
N GLY A 169 -36.87 -6.32 1.00
CA GLY A 169 -38.12 -5.73 1.49
C GLY A 169 -39.39 -6.11 0.73
N LEU A 170 -40.45 -5.35 0.98
CA LEU A 170 -41.77 -5.59 0.40
C LEU A 170 -41.88 -4.96 -1.00
N GLY A 171 -41.97 -5.81 -2.02
CA GLY A 171 -42.13 -5.40 -3.42
C GLY A 171 -40.83 -5.21 -4.20
N PHE A 172 -39.71 -5.72 -3.70
CA PHE A 172 -38.41 -5.75 -4.39
C PHE A 172 -37.54 -6.91 -3.90
N PHE A 173 -36.62 -7.39 -4.74
CA PHE A 173 -35.61 -8.36 -4.32
C PHE A 173 -34.50 -7.64 -3.53
N ARG A 174 -33.91 -6.59 -4.12
CA ARG A 174 -33.01 -5.66 -3.43
C ARG A 174 -33.34 -4.23 -3.80
N GLU A 175 -33.17 -3.33 -2.84
CA GLU A 175 -33.21 -1.88 -3.04
C GLU A 175 -31.94 -1.26 -2.45
N GLN A 176 -31.31 -0.39 -3.23
CA GLN A 176 -30.20 0.46 -2.85
C GLN A 176 -30.67 1.92 -2.85
N ARG A 177 -30.32 2.68 -1.80
CA ARG A 177 -30.49 4.13 -1.74
C ARG A 177 -29.14 4.80 -1.48
N THR A 178 -28.68 5.59 -2.43
CA THR A 178 -27.42 6.36 -2.37
C THR A 178 -27.80 7.86 -2.35
N GLY A 179 -27.28 8.61 -1.39
CA GLY A 179 -27.60 10.03 -1.25
C GLY A 179 -26.65 10.77 -0.31
N ALA A 180 -26.99 12.01 0.03
CA ALA A 180 -26.22 12.80 0.98
C ALA A 180 -27.09 13.75 1.85
N TRP A 181 -26.62 13.98 3.07
CA TRP A 181 -27.20 14.90 4.05
C TRP A 181 -26.20 16.01 4.42
N GLU A 182 -26.72 17.18 4.75
CA GLU A 182 -26.00 18.20 5.51
C GLU A 182 -26.54 18.20 6.94
N LEU A 183 -25.65 18.11 7.92
CA LEU A 183 -26.00 18.02 9.34
C LEU A 183 -25.32 19.16 10.09
N LEU A 184 -26.08 19.89 10.92
CA LEU A 184 -25.54 20.85 11.88
C LEU A 184 -25.55 20.22 13.26
N TRP A 185 -24.40 20.16 13.90
CA TRP A 185 -24.18 19.59 15.22
C TRP A 185 -23.93 20.70 16.25
N GLN A 186 -24.47 20.52 17.46
CA GLN A 186 -24.19 21.34 18.63
C GLN A 186 -23.65 20.47 19.77
N ALA A 187 -22.83 21.04 20.65
CA ALA A 187 -22.36 20.34 21.84
C ALA A 187 -23.51 20.07 22.83
N GLY A 188 -23.57 18.84 23.33
CA GLY A 188 -24.46 18.39 24.40
C GLY A 188 -23.82 18.52 25.79
N ASN A 189 -24.58 18.11 26.82
CA ASN A 189 -24.26 18.44 28.22
C ASN A 189 -23.12 17.59 28.83
N ALA A 190 -22.74 16.49 28.20
CA ALA A 190 -21.63 15.63 28.61
C ALA A 190 -20.45 15.64 27.60
N GLY A 191 -20.47 16.54 26.62
CA GLY A 191 -19.46 16.65 25.55
C GLY A 191 -19.73 15.76 24.33
N GLU A 192 -20.93 15.19 24.22
CA GLU A 192 -21.44 14.56 23.01
C GLU A 192 -21.81 15.61 21.94
N TYR A 193 -21.83 15.23 20.66
CA TYR A 193 -22.41 16.07 19.60
C TYR A 193 -23.84 15.62 19.29
N LEU A 194 -24.77 16.57 19.28
CA LEU A 194 -26.19 16.34 18.96
C LEU A 194 -26.55 17.07 17.67
N VAL A 195 -27.29 16.41 16.77
CA VAL A 195 -27.81 17.04 15.56
C VAL A 195 -28.86 18.08 15.95
N ALA A 196 -28.64 19.33 15.54
CA ALA A 196 -29.53 20.46 15.73
C ALA A 196 -30.34 20.78 14.45
N GLU A 197 -29.70 20.67 13.28
CA GLU A 197 -30.37 20.81 11.98
C GLU A 197 -29.99 19.66 11.04
N TRP A 198 -30.94 19.24 10.20
CA TRP A 198 -30.75 18.24 9.15
C TRP A 198 -31.24 18.82 7.82
N ARG A 199 -30.51 18.61 6.73
CA ARG A 199 -30.94 18.93 5.35
C ARG A 199 -30.60 17.80 4.40
N HIS A 200 -31.35 17.69 3.32
CA HIS A 200 -31.23 16.62 2.33
C HIS A 200 -30.68 17.18 1.02
N ALA A 201 -29.55 16.66 0.54
CA ALA A 201 -28.94 17.12 -0.72
C ALA A 201 -29.57 16.45 -1.96
N GLY A 202 -29.95 15.17 -1.84
CA GLY A 202 -30.62 14.40 -2.89
C GLY A 202 -30.44 12.90 -2.67
N GLU A 203 -31.17 12.08 -3.43
CA GLU A 203 -31.09 10.62 -3.40
C GLU A 203 -31.31 10.00 -4.79
N VAL A 204 -30.63 8.89 -5.04
CA VAL A 204 -30.94 7.92 -6.11
C VAL A 204 -31.34 6.60 -5.44
N CYS A 205 -32.51 6.10 -5.80
CA CYS A 205 -33.04 4.81 -5.39
C CYS A 205 -32.99 3.84 -6.59
N SER A 206 -32.25 2.76 -6.44
CA SER A 206 -32.01 1.73 -7.46
C SER A 206 -32.54 0.39 -6.95
N ARG A 207 -33.46 -0.24 -7.68
CA ARG A 207 -34.25 -1.39 -7.21
C ARG A 207 -34.23 -2.52 -8.23
N SER A 208 -34.00 -3.75 -7.78
CA SER A 208 -34.18 -4.96 -8.59
C SER A 208 -35.46 -5.71 -8.22
N ILE A 209 -36.12 -6.30 -9.21
CA ILE A 209 -37.30 -7.16 -9.00
C ILE A 209 -36.94 -8.63 -8.73
N SER A 210 -35.74 -9.05 -9.13
CA SER A 210 -35.18 -10.40 -8.99
C SER A 210 -33.71 -10.35 -8.56
N ALA A 211 -33.11 -11.52 -8.37
CA ALA A 211 -31.65 -11.65 -8.46
C ALA A 211 -31.18 -11.29 -9.89
N VAL A 212 -29.93 -10.84 -10.00
CA VAL A 212 -29.28 -10.52 -11.29
C VAL A 212 -27.91 -11.18 -11.35
N TYR A 213 -27.01 -10.85 -10.42
CA TYR A 213 -25.76 -11.58 -10.24
C TYR A 213 -25.79 -12.44 -8.97
N MET A 214 -25.24 -13.65 -9.06
CA MET A 214 -25.13 -14.60 -7.94
C MET A 214 -23.76 -15.31 -7.94
N ASP A 215 -23.22 -15.58 -6.76
CA ASP A 215 -21.92 -16.25 -6.60
C ASP A 215 -22.04 -17.76 -6.88
N ALA A 216 -21.41 -18.19 -7.96
CA ALA A 216 -21.35 -19.58 -8.42
C ALA A 216 -19.98 -20.24 -8.13
N THR A 217 -19.04 -19.55 -7.48
CA THR A 217 -17.64 -20.00 -7.33
C THR A 217 -17.53 -21.41 -6.75
N LYS A 218 -18.38 -21.74 -5.77
CA LYS A 218 -18.40 -23.05 -5.12
C LYS A 218 -18.97 -24.17 -6.02
N SER A 219 -19.95 -23.90 -6.88
CA SER A 219 -20.45 -24.91 -7.83
C SER A 219 -19.51 -25.09 -9.03
N VAL A 220 -18.87 -24.02 -9.49
CA VAL A 220 -17.95 -24.01 -10.65
C VAL A 220 -16.58 -24.62 -10.30
N LEU A 221 -16.00 -24.27 -9.14
CA LEU A 221 -14.64 -24.68 -8.74
C LEU A 221 -14.57 -25.63 -7.53
N GLY A 222 -15.66 -25.87 -6.80
CA GLY A 222 -15.65 -26.56 -5.50
C GLY A 222 -15.17 -28.02 -5.49
N ALA A 223 -15.04 -28.66 -6.66
CA ALA A 223 -14.42 -29.98 -6.80
C ALA A 223 -12.87 -29.94 -6.76
N ASN A 224 -12.26 -28.77 -6.97
CA ASN A 224 -10.81 -28.62 -7.08
C ASN A 224 -10.16 -28.37 -5.72
N ARG A 225 -9.18 -29.23 -5.37
CA ARG A 225 -8.44 -29.12 -4.10
C ARG A 225 -7.77 -27.76 -3.92
N SER A 226 -7.22 -27.19 -4.99
CA SER A 226 -6.60 -25.86 -5.01
C SER A 226 -7.57 -24.71 -4.73
N TYR A 227 -8.84 -24.82 -5.12
CA TYR A 227 -9.84 -23.83 -4.71
C TYR A 227 -10.01 -23.86 -3.19
N SER A 228 -10.22 -25.04 -2.61
CA SER A 228 -10.42 -25.21 -1.16
C SER A 228 -9.18 -24.93 -0.30
N GLU A 229 -7.96 -25.16 -0.80
CA GLU A 229 -6.72 -25.03 -0.03
C GLU A 229 -5.92 -23.75 -0.34
N GLN A 230 -6.17 -23.09 -1.48
CA GLN A 230 -5.42 -21.89 -1.90
C GLN A 230 -6.32 -20.66 -2.08
N LEU A 231 -7.37 -20.77 -2.90
CA LEU A 231 -8.15 -19.59 -3.32
C LEU A 231 -9.18 -19.12 -2.27
N LEU A 232 -9.53 -19.94 -1.29
CA LEU A 232 -10.31 -19.49 -0.13
C LEU A 232 -9.52 -18.61 0.85
N HIS A 233 -8.18 -18.56 0.75
CA HIS A 233 -7.30 -17.90 1.72
C HIS A 233 -6.62 -16.64 1.14
N GLY A 234 -6.72 -15.52 1.86
CA GLY A 234 -6.23 -14.21 1.43
C GLY A 234 -4.73 -13.99 1.66
N THR A 235 -4.20 -12.89 1.10
CA THR A 235 -2.79 -12.49 1.22
C THR A 235 -2.30 -12.47 2.68
N ASP A 236 -3.13 -11.99 3.60
CA ASP A 236 -2.76 -11.89 5.02
C ASP A 236 -2.79 -13.25 5.76
N TYR A 237 -3.58 -14.23 5.30
CA TYR A 237 -3.47 -15.62 5.77
C TYR A 237 -2.11 -16.18 5.37
N TRP A 238 -1.71 -16.03 4.11
CA TRP A 238 -0.44 -16.56 3.62
C TRP A 238 0.77 -15.89 4.29
N ARG A 239 0.73 -14.56 4.51
CA ARG A 239 1.69 -13.82 5.36
C ARG A 239 1.67 -14.24 6.84
N THR A 240 0.67 -15.00 7.29
CA THR A 240 0.65 -15.55 8.67
C THR A 240 1.32 -16.92 8.76
N VAL A 241 1.28 -17.73 7.70
CA VAL A 241 1.68 -19.16 7.74
C VAL A 241 2.93 -19.50 6.92
N ILE A 242 3.28 -18.72 5.89
CA ILE A 242 4.51 -18.87 5.08
C ILE A 242 5.59 -17.91 5.59
N ASP A 243 6.84 -18.34 5.56
CA ASP A 243 8.02 -17.49 5.83
C ASP A 243 8.04 -16.28 4.88
N GLY A 244 8.19 -15.07 5.42
CA GLY A 244 8.29 -13.82 4.64
C GLY A 244 9.47 -13.78 3.64
N ALA A 245 10.43 -14.70 3.75
CA ALA A 245 11.45 -14.93 2.73
C ALA A 245 10.91 -15.50 1.39
N SER A 246 9.61 -15.82 1.33
CA SER A 246 8.81 -16.00 0.11
C SER A 246 8.72 -14.73 -0.73
N HIS A 247 8.79 -13.55 -0.10
CA HIS A 247 8.43 -12.24 -0.68
C HIS A 247 6.94 -12.12 -1.07
N ILE A 248 6.03 -12.68 -0.26
CA ILE A 248 4.59 -12.36 -0.34
C ILE A 248 4.40 -10.89 0.05
N ASP A 249 4.20 -10.06 -0.95
CA ASP A 249 3.94 -8.63 -0.82
C ASP A 249 2.63 -8.33 -0.05
N ILE A 250 2.58 -7.21 0.66
CA ILE A 250 1.40 -6.79 1.42
C ILE A 250 0.25 -6.30 0.55
N TYR A 251 0.53 -5.66 -0.59
CA TYR A 251 -0.49 -5.04 -1.43
C TYR A 251 -1.20 -6.04 -2.37
N GLY A 252 -0.53 -7.14 -2.73
CA GLY A 252 -1.15 -8.33 -3.36
C GLY A 252 -1.80 -8.04 -4.73
N HIS A 253 -1.02 -7.44 -5.64
CA HIS A 253 -1.45 -7.11 -7.00
C HIS A 253 -1.28 -8.31 -7.93
N ASN A 254 -2.31 -9.14 -8.06
CA ASN A 254 -2.33 -10.33 -8.92
C ASN A 254 -3.64 -10.39 -9.73
N GLY A 255 -3.53 -10.79 -10.99
CA GLY A 255 -4.58 -10.76 -12.00
C GLY A 255 -5.33 -12.07 -12.27
N VAL A 256 -6.27 -12.01 -13.23
CA VAL A 256 -6.97 -13.16 -13.84
C VAL A 256 -7.14 -12.94 -15.34
N CYS A 257 -7.08 -14.02 -16.11
CA CYS A 257 -7.23 -13.98 -17.57
C CYS A 257 -7.92 -15.22 -18.13
N PHE A 258 -8.68 -15.02 -19.20
CA PHE A 258 -9.31 -16.09 -19.98
C PHE A 258 -8.56 -16.39 -21.30
N SER A 259 -8.52 -17.68 -21.66
CA SER A 259 -7.88 -18.21 -22.88
C SER A 259 -8.41 -19.61 -23.19
N ASP A 260 -8.64 -19.93 -24.45
CA ASP A 260 -8.92 -21.31 -24.92
C ASP A 260 -7.56 -21.99 -25.19
N ILE A 261 -7.14 -22.91 -24.31
CA ILE A 261 -5.75 -23.42 -24.29
C ILE A 261 -5.51 -24.68 -25.13
N ASP A 262 -6.57 -25.43 -25.45
CA ASP A 262 -6.48 -26.68 -26.23
C ASP A 262 -7.40 -26.72 -27.48
N GLY A 263 -8.13 -25.64 -27.76
CA GLY A 263 -8.88 -25.47 -29.00
C GLY A 263 -10.26 -26.15 -29.01
N ASP A 264 -10.81 -26.52 -27.85
CA ASP A 264 -12.14 -27.13 -27.75
C ASP A 264 -13.29 -26.11 -27.93
N GLY A 265 -12.99 -24.81 -27.76
CA GLY A 265 -13.89 -23.69 -27.98
C GLY A 265 -14.54 -23.11 -26.73
N PHE A 266 -14.23 -23.64 -25.54
CA PHE A 266 -14.51 -23.01 -24.24
C PHE A 266 -13.28 -22.23 -23.76
N ASP A 267 -13.49 -21.11 -23.06
CA ASP A 267 -12.37 -20.34 -22.48
C ASP A 267 -12.04 -20.84 -21.05
N ASP A 268 -10.75 -21.05 -20.80
CA ASP A 268 -10.15 -21.52 -19.56
C ASP A 268 -9.68 -20.36 -18.68
N LEU A 269 -9.60 -20.59 -17.36
CA LEU A 269 -9.29 -19.55 -16.38
C LEU A 269 -7.88 -19.71 -15.82
N TYR A 270 -7.01 -18.73 -16.06
CA TYR A 270 -5.71 -18.62 -15.39
C TYR A 270 -5.74 -17.55 -14.29
N VAL A 271 -5.22 -17.91 -13.11
CA VAL A 271 -5.25 -17.10 -11.89
C VAL A 271 -3.82 -16.85 -11.40
N CYS A 272 -3.40 -15.59 -11.41
CA CYS A 272 -2.09 -15.18 -10.94
C CYS A 272 -2.05 -15.10 -9.40
N GLN A 273 -0.87 -15.31 -8.80
CA GLN A 273 -0.70 -15.48 -7.36
C GLN A 273 0.55 -14.77 -6.80
N PRO A 274 0.55 -14.45 -5.47
CA PRO A 274 1.74 -14.02 -4.75
C PRO A 274 2.87 -15.05 -4.76
N ALA A 275 4.11 -14.61 -4.52
CA ALA A 275 5.28 -15.49 -4.50
C ALA A 275 5.18 -16.62 -3.45
N GLY A 276 5.73 -17.79 -3.77
CA GLY A 276 5.65 -18.99 -2.93
C GLY A 276 4.31 -19.75 -3.04
N LEU A 277 3.34 -19.21 -3.78
CA LEU A 277 2.11 -19.90 -4.18
C LEU A 277 2.14 -20.11 -5.70
N PRO A 278 1.71 -21.27 -6.22
CA PRO A 278 1.66 -21.49 -7.66
C PRO A 278 0.46 -20.75 -8.25
N ASN A 279 0.67 -20.02 -9.35
CA ASN A 279 -0.41 -19.63 -10.26
C ASN A 279 -1.25 -20.84 -10.64
N ARG A 280 -2.56 -20.67 -10.88
CA ARG A 280 -3.48 -21.77 -11.17
C ARG A 280 -4.04 -21.69 -12.58
N LEU A 281 -4.01 -22.79 -13.31
CA LEU A 281 -4.72 -22.96 -14.57
C LEU A 281 -5.88 -23.94 -14.38
N TYR A 282 -7.09 -23.47 -14.66
CA TYR A 282 -8.32 -24.24 -14.61
C TYR A 282 -8.85 -24.43 -16.02
N ARG A 283 -8.85 -25.65 -16.56
CA ARG A 283 -9.52 -25.94 -17.84
C ARG A 283 -11.03 -26.02 -17.63
N ASN A 284 -11.80 -25.43 -18.52
CA ASN A 284 -13.25 -25.60 -18.58
C ASN A 284 -13.57 -27.07 -18.94
N ARG A 285 -14.76 -27.55 -18.54
CA ARG A 285 -15.29 -28.87 -18.94
C ARG A 285 -16.39 -28.80 -19.99
N GLY A 286 -16.89 -27.59 -20.28
CA GLY A 286 -18.10 -27.38 -21.08
C GLY A 286 -19.40 -27.82 -20.41
N ASP A 287 -19.37 -28.12 -19.10
CA ASP A 287 -20.54 -28.45 -18.26
C ASP A 287 -20.87 -27.38 -17.22
N GLY A 288 -20.19 -26.23 -17.28
CA GLY A 288 -20.26 -25.15 -16.29
C GLY A 288 -19.37 -25.38 -15.05
N THR A 289 -18.51 -26.39 -15.05
CA THR A 289 -17.48 -26.62 -14.03
C THR A 289 -16.07 -26.70 -14.65
N PHE A 290 -15.04 -26.56 -13.82
CA PHE A 290 -13.64 -26.49 -14.24
C PHE A 290 -12.77 -27.55 -13.53
N GLU A 291 -11.60 -27.87 -14.10
CA GLU A 291 -10.58 -28.72 -13.47
C GLU A 291 -9.19 -28.07 -13.39
N ASP A 292 -8.51 -28.21 -12.25
CA ASP A 292 -7.13 -27.75 -12.09
C ASP A 292 -6.17 -28.62 -12.93
N VAL A 293 -5.61 -28.02 -13.99
CA VAL A 293 -4.61 -28.63 -14.88
C VAL A 293 -3.21 -28.04 -14.67
N THR A 294 -3.00 -27.23 -13.63
CA THR A 294 -1.77 -26.43 -13.39
C THR A 294 -0.50 -27.25 -13.60
N GLU A 295 -0.42 -28.44 -12.99
CA GLU A 295 0.80 -29.26 -12.99
C GLU A 295 1.00 -30.08 -14.28
N GLU A 296 -0.06 -30.35 -15.05
CA GLU A 296 0.08 -30.93 -16.39
C GLU A 296 0.46 -29.85 -17.41
N SER A 297 -0.13 -28.65 -17.28
CA SER A 297 0.12 -27.51 -18.18
C SER A 297 1.54 -26.96 -18.10
N GLY A 298 2.18 -27.02 -16.93
CA GLY A 298 3.48 -26.41 -16.67
C GLY A 298 3.44 -24.92 -16.28
N LEU A 299 2.26 -24.28 -16.22
CA LEU A 299 2.11 -22.85 -15.88
C LEU A 299 2.01 -22.55 -14.37
N GLY A 300 2.35 -23.52 -13.50
CA GLY A 300 2.43 -23.38 -12.04
C GLY A 300 3.61 -22.53 -11.53
N VAL A 301 3.70 -21.28 -11.99
CA VAL A 301 4.76 -20.33 -11.62
C VAL A 301 4.63 -19.92 -10.14
N LEU A 302 5.73 -20.03 -9.37
CA LEU A 302 5.82 -19.70 -7.94
C LEU A 302 6.29 -18.26 -7.66
N GLU A 303 6.63 -17.49 -8.68
CA GLU A 303 7.16 -16.13 -8.57
C GLU A 303 6.01 -15.13 -8.61
N ASN A 304 6.05 -14.05 -7.82
CA ASN A 304 4.96 -13.08 -7.70
C ASN A 304 4.54 -12.59 -9.10
N THR A 305 3.33 -12.98 -9.51
CA THR A 305 2.84 -12.74 -10.88
C THR A 305 1.76 -11.67 -10.84
N SER A 306 2.00 -10.56 -11.52
CA SER A 306 1.05 -9.46 -11.60
C SER A 306 -0.08 -9.78 -12.57
N CYS A 307 0.22 -10.17 -13.81
CA CYS A 307 -0.79 -10.62 -14.79
C CYS A 307 -0.21 -11.67 -15.75
N ALA A 308 -1.06 -12.19 -16.62
CA ALA A 308 -0.62 -12.90 -17.81
C ALA A 308 -1.45 -12.43 -19.02
N ILE A 309 -0.83 -12.48 -20.20
CA ILE A 309 -1.46 -12.23 -21.49
C ILE A 309 -1.38 -13.52 -22.29
N PHE A 310 -2.52 -14.04 -22.70
CA PHE A 310 -2.60 -15.22 -23.55
C PHE A 310 -2.92 -14.79 -24.97
N ALA A 311 -2.05 -15.07 -25.92
CA ALA A 311 -2.27 -14.81 -27.33
C ALA A 311 -1.35 -15.66 -28.21
N ASP A 312 -1.73 -15.89 -29.45
CA ASP A 312 -0.85 -16.52 -30.44
C ASP A 312 0.28 -15.55 -30.85
N PHE A 313 1.47 -15.76 -30.27
CA PHE A 313 2.63 -14.87 -30.44
C PHE A 313 3.60 -15.33 -31.54
N ASP A 314 3.50 -16.56 -32.06
CA ASP A 314 4.29 -17.01 -33.23
C ASP A 314 3.48 -17.38 -34.50
N ASN A 315 2.17 -17.09 -34.47
CA ASN A 315 1.17 -17.22 -35.53
C ASN A 315 0.91 -18.68 -36.01
N ASP A 316 1.16 -19.69 -35.17
CA ASP A 316 0.98 -21.10 -35.54
C ASP A 316 -0.48 -21.61 -35.49
N GLY A 317 -1.35 -20.92 -34.77
CA GLY A 317 -2.75 -21.29 -34.52
C GLY A 317 -3.07 -21.66 -33.07
N HIS A 318 -2.12 -21.58 -32.15
CA HIS A 318 -2.29 -21.89 -30.73
C HIS A 318 -1.98 -20.67 -29.85
N GLN A 319 -2.72 -20.49 -28.75
CA GLN A 319 -2.50 -19.35 -27.85
C GLN A 319 -1.38 -19.65 -26.85
N ASP A 320 -0.28 -18.92 -26.99
CA ASP A 320 0.86 -18.90 -26.06
C ASP A 320 0.52 -18.08 -24.80
N ALA A 321 1.36 -18.18 -23.77
CA ALA A 321 1.22 -17.41 -22.53
C ALA A 321 2.46 -16.55 -22.25
N ILE A 322 2.27 -15.23 -22.12
CA ILE A 322 3.25 -14.33 -21.49
C ILE A 322 2.85 -14.14 -20.03
N VAL A 323 3.68 -14.61 -19.11
CA VAL A 323 3.46 -14.50 -17.66
C VAL A 323 4.30 -13.36 -17.10
N VAL A 324 3.65 -12.31 -16.58
CA VAL A 324 4.28 -11.07 -16.13
C VAL A 324 4.57 -11.13 -14.64
N ARG A 325 5.78 -11.60 -14.32
CA ARG A 325 6.30 -11.63 -12.93
C ARG A 325 6.86 -10.27 -12.55
N ALA A 326 6.84 -9.98 -11.25
CA ALA A 326 7.44 -8.78 -10.65
C ALA A 326 8.88 -8.49 -11.16
N ASN A 327 9.70 -9.53 -11.29
CA ASN A 327 11.12 -9.43 -11.71
C ASN A 327 11.34 -9.60 -13.23
N GLY A 328 10.28 -9.58 -14.05
CA GLY A 328 10.35 -9.62 -15.51
C GLY A 328 9.55 -10.77 -16.16
N PRO A 329 9.07 -10.58 -17.40
CA PRO A 329 8.18 -11.51 -18.08
C PRO A 329 8.85 -12.85 -18.44
N LEU A 330 8.01 -13.87 -18.62
CA LEU A 330 8.33 -15.15 -19.26
C LEU A 330 7.41 -15.35 -20.46
N LEU A 331 7.92 -15.97 -21.53
CA LEU A 331 7.11 -16.50 -22.63
C LEU A 331 7.06 -18.02 -22.52
N PHE A 332 5.87 -18.60 -22.62
CA PHE A 332 5.65 -20.03 -22.73
C PHE A 332 4.92 -20.33 -24.04
N LEU A 333 5.50 -21.22 -24.84
CA LEU A 333 4.90 -21.69 -26.09
C LEU A 333 3.96 -22.87 -25.82
N ASN A 334 2.78 -22.88 -26.44
CA ASN A 334 1.76 -23.93 -26.29
C ASN A 334 2.00 -25.10 -27.28
N ASP A 335 1.65 -26.34 -26.91
CA ASP A 335 1.67 -27.51 -27.82
C ASP A 335 0.31 -27.82 -28.48
N GLY A 336 -0.61 -26.86 -28.41
CA GLY A 336 -1.97 -26.93 -28.94
C GLY A 336 -2.91 -27.84 -28.14
N LYS A 337 -2.53 -28.18 -26.90
CA LYS A 337 -3.27 -29.10 -26.01
C LYS A 337 -3.09 -28.71 -24.53
N GLY A 338 -3.03 -27.41 -24.24
CA GLY A 338 -2.91 -26.88 -22.88
C GLY A 338 -1.59 -27.16 -22.16
N ARG A 339 -0.55 -27.65 -22.86
CA ARG A 339 0.80 -27.82 -22.30
C ARG A 339 1.73 -26.75 -22.82
N PHE A 340 2.39 -26.09 -21.88
CA PHE A 340 3.18 -24.90 -22.08
C PHE A 340 4.65 -25.17 -21.78
N ARG A 341 5.54 -24.61 -22.60
CA ARG A 341 6.98 -24.73 -22.46
C ARG A 341 7.64 -23.36 -22.48
N GLU A 342 8.39 -23.04 -21.43
CA GLU A 342 9.19 -21.82 -21.36
C GLU A 342 10.11 -21.70 -22.59
N LYS A 343 10.15 -20.49 -23.15
CA LYS A 343 11.07 -20.03 -24.19
C LYS A 343 12.16 -19.16 -23.52
N PRO A 344 13.32 -19.73 -23.16
CA PRO A 344 14.30 -19.01 -22.34
C PRO A 344 14.88 -17.80 -23.10
N ALA A 345 15.11 -16.72 -22.37
CA ALA A 345 15.62 -15.44 -22.92
C ALA A 345 14.77 -14.86 -24.06
N ALA A 346 13.44 -15.03 -24.02
CA ALA A 346 12.54 -14.47 -25.02
C ALA A 346 12.61 -12.93 -25.14
N PHE A 347 12.86 -12.20 -24.05
CA PHE A 347 12.82 -10.72 -24.03
C PHE A 347 14.23 -10.11 -23.96
N GLN A 348 14.56 -9.26 -24.94
CA GLN A 348 15.87 -8.59 -25.06
C GLN A 348 15.73 -7.08 -24.80
N PHE A 349 15.83 -6.69 -23.54
CA PHE A 349 15.77 -5.28 -23.11
C PHE A 349 17.05 -4.51 -23.47
N ALA A 350 16.95 -3.27 -23.96
CA ALA A 350 18.12 -2.45 -24.33
C ALA A 350 18.82 -1.83 -23.11
N SER A 351 18.12 -1.78 -21.97
CA SER A 351 18.69 -1.48 -20.65
C SER A 351 18.08 -2.42 -19.60
N ALA A 352 18.73 -2.58 -18.45
CA ALA A 352 18.19 -3.41 -17.38
C ALA A 352 16.86 -2.81 -16.87
N PRO A 353 15.76 -3.58 -16.82
CA PRO A 353 14.49 -3.10 -16.26
C PRO A 353 14.65 -2.57 -14.83
N GLN A 354 13.89 -1.52 -14.50
CA GLN A 354 13.97 -0.84 -13.21
C GLN A 354 12.66 -1.03 -12.45
N GLY A 355 12.75 -1.40 -11.17
CA GLY A 355 11.55 -1.64 -10.36
C GLY A 355 10.85 -2.95 -10.71
N THR A 356 9.52 -2.90 -10.73
CA THR A 356 8.62 -4.06 -10.78
C THR A 356 7.72 -3.96 -12.01
N PHE A 357 7.54 -5.05 -12.75
CA PHE A 357 6.55 -5.12 -13.84
C PHE A 357 5.13 -5.22 -13.26
N THR A 358 4.22 -4.38 -13.75
CA THR A 358 2.90 -4.14 -13.12
C THR A 358 1.72 -4.18 -14.07
N GLY A 359 1.93 -4.25 -15.38
CA GLY A 359 0.85 -4.38 -16.36
C GLY A 359 1.38 -4.70 -17.74
N ALA A 360 0.50 -5.19 -18.62
CA ALA A 360 0.83 -5.45 -20.01
C ALA A 360 -0.40 -5.39 -20.90
N ALA A 361 -0.23 -5.02 -22.16
CA ALA A 361 -1.24 -5.13 -23.22
C ALA A 361 -0.57 -5.37 -24.58
N ALA A 362 -1.18 -6.19 -25.44
CA ALA A 362 -0.63 -6.62 -26.71
C ALA A 362 -1.38 -6.02 -27.92
N ALA A 363 -0.64 -5.67 -28.97
CA ALA A 363 -1.17 -5.16 -30.24
C ALA A 363 -0.18 -5.34 -31.39
N ASP A 364 -0.69 -5.31 -32.61
CA ASP A 364 0.06 -5.26 -33.89
C ASP A 364 0.28 -3.76 -34.23
N TYR A 365 1.33 -3.13 -33.69
CA TYR A 365 1.41 -1.65 -33.65
C TYR A 365 1.88 -0.99 -34.94
N ASP A 366 2.70 -1.69 -35.73
CA ASP A 366 3.18 -1.24 -37.04
C ASP A 366 2.35 -1.81 -38.21
N ARG A 367 1.46 -2.77 -37.95
CA ARG A 367 0.65 -3.57 -38.89
C ARG A 367 1.46 -4.59 -39.71
N ASP A 368 2.44 -5.24 -39.08
CA ASP A 368 3.23 -6.31 -39.71
C ASP A 368 2.56 -7.70 -39.69
N GLY A 369 1.48 -7.87 -38.90
CA GLY A 369 0.69 -9.09 -38.75
C GLY A 369 1.00 -9.93 -37.49
N TRP A 370 1.89 -9.45 -36.61
CA TRP A 370 2.34 -10.14 -35.41
C TRP A 370 1.97 -9.31 -34.17
N LEU A 371 1.99 -9.95 -32.99
CA LEU A 371 1.65 -9.26 -31.74
C LEU A 371 2.91 -8.84 -31.00
N ASP A 372 3.03 -7.54 -30.81
CA ASP A 372 3.99 -6.89 -29.92
C ASP A 372 3.35 -6.68 -28.54
N ILE A 373 4.17 -6.33 -27.54
CA ILE A 373 3.68 -6.15 -26.17
C ILE A 373 4.30 -4.91 -25.51
N TYR A 374 3.46 -4.10 -24.88
CA TYR A 374 3.88 -3.00 -24.02
C TYR A 374 3.80 -3.45 -22.55
N PHE A 375 4.83 -3.13 -21.77
CA PHE A 375 4.95 -3.47 -20.34
C PHE A 375 4.98 -2.20 -19.48
N CYS A 376 4.05 -2.12 -18.52
CA CYS A 376 4.07 -1.10 -17.48
C CYS A 376 5.01 -1.49 -16.32
N LEU A 377 5.73 -0.51 -15.77
CA LEU A 377 6.60 -0.67 -14.60
C LEU A 377 6.32 0.35 -13.50
N TYR A 378 6.59 -0.07 -12.26
CA TYR A 378 6.30 0.65 -11.03
C TYR A 378 7.41 0.43 -9.98
N VAL A 379 7.40 1.16 -8.88
CA VAL A 379 8.21 0.87 -7.68
C VAL A 379 7.32 0.93 -6.45
N TYR A 380 7.05 -0.24 -5.86
CA TYR A 380 6.37 -0.35 -4.57
C TYR A 380 7.27 0.11 -3.43
N TYR A 381 6.70 0.45 -2.27
CA TYR A 381 7.43 1.03 -1.13
C TYR A 381 7.57 0.02 0.01
N GLN A 382 8.41 -1.01 -0.18
CA GLN A 382 8.42 -2.21 0.66
C GLN A 382 9.27 -2.12 1.95
N GLY A 383 9.71 -0.94 2.40
CA GLY A 383 10.34 -0.80 3.72
C GLY A 383 11.23 0.43 3.88
N THR A 384 12.08 0.41 4.91
CA THR A 384 13.10 1.46 5.15
C THR A 384 14.20 1.47 4.09
N ASP A 385 14.16 0.53 3.13
CA ASP A 385 15.18 0.29 2.12
C ASP A 385 14.84 0.77 0.70
N GLN A 386 13.70 1.44 0.51
CA GLN A 386 13.22 1.82 -0.84
C GLN A 386 12.87 3.32 -0.90
N TYR A 387 13.92 4.15 -0.90
CA TYR A 387 13.84 5.61 -0.88
C TYR A 387 13.69 6.20 -2.31
N LYS A 388 12.56 5.91 -2.97
CA LYS A 388 12.18 6.44 -4.30
C LYS A 388 10.72 6.94 -4.32
N TYR A 389 10.31 7.70 -3.32
CA TYR A 389 8.96 8.29 -3.24
C TYR A 389 8.63 9.15 -4.48
N PRO A 390 7.35 9.28 -4.86
CA PRO A 390 6.95 9.98 -6.07
C PRO A 390 6.98 11.50 -5.82
N THR A 391 7.85 12.23 -6.51
CA THR A 391 8.10 13.64 -6.22
C THR A 391 8.05 14.53 -7.48
N PRO A 392 7.20 15.58 -7.51
CA PRO A 392 6.07 15.83 -6.62
C PRO A 392 4.94 14.81 -6.85
N TYR A 393 4.13 14.49 -5.84
CA TYR A 393 3.11 13.42 -5.91
C TYR A 393 2.11 13.57 -7.08
N PHE A 394 1.78 14.79 -7.47
CA PHE A 394 0.84 15.09 -8.56
C PHE A 394 1.47 15.12 -9.98
N ASP A 395 2.80 15.10 -10.10
CA ASP A 395 3.52 15.13 -11.38
C ASP A 395 4.89 14.43 -11.26
N ALA A 396 4.91 13.23 -10.67
CA ALA A 396 6.14 12.50 -10.42
C ALA A 396 6.77 12.03 -11.74
N ASN A 397 8.05 12.36 -11.94
CA ASN A 397 8.82 12.02 -13.16
C ASN A 397 10.05 11.15 -12.83
N ASN A 398 10.10 10.58 -11.62
CA ASN A 398 11.20 9.79 -11.08
C ASN A 398 10.89 8.28 -10.96
N GLY A 399 9.84 7.82 -11.64
CA GLY A 399 9.49 6.40 -11.74
C GLY A 399 10.32 5.66 -12.80
N PRO A 400 10.22 4.33 -12.87
CA PRO A 400 10.91 3.54 -13.88
C PRO A 400 10.36 3.80 -15.29
N PRO A 401 11.16 3.56 -16.36
CA PRO A 401 10.65 3.56 -17.73
C PRO A 401 9.88 2.27 -18.04
N ASN A 402 8.78 2.40 -18.78
CA ASN A 402 8.06 1.29 -19.41
C ASN A 402 8.78 0.80 -20.67
N PHE A 403 8.39 -0.36 -21.22
CA PHE A 403 9.00 -0.93 -22.42
C PHE A 403 7.97 -1.33 -23.50
N LEU A 404 8.23 -0.97 -24.76
CA LEU A 404 7.64 -1.62 -25.94
C LEU A 404 8.58 -2.71 -26.44
N MET A 405 8.08 -3.93 -26.55
CA MET A 405 8.84 -5.10 -26.99
C MET A 405 8.28 -5.59 -28.33
N HIS A 406 9.03 -5.38 -29.43
CA HIS A 406 8.64 -5.79 -30.78
C HIS A 406 9.00 -7.25 -31.08
N ASN A 407 8.11 -7.95 -31.78
CA ASN A 407 8.16 -9.39 -32.01
C ASN A 407 9.07 -9.77 -33.20
N ASN A 408 10.17 -10.49 -32.92
CA ASN A 408 11.12 -10.95 -33.94
C ASN A 408 10.60 -12.13 -34.79
N ARG A 409 9.31 -12.48 -34.70
CA ARG A 409 8.63 -13.53 -35.49
C ARG A 409 9.26 -14.92 -35.36
N ASN A 410 9.82 -15.19 -34.20
CA ASN A 410 10.53 -16.43 -33.86
C ASN A 410 10.38 -16.81 -32.38
N GLY A 411 9.35 -16.25 -31.71
CA GLY A 411 9.14 -16.31 -30.27
C GLY A 411 10.28 -15.68 -29.46
N THR A 412 10.79 -14.52 -29.89
CA THR A 412 11.62 -13.61 -29.09
C THR A 412 11.23 -12.17 -29.43
N PHE A 413 11.48 -11.24 -28.51
CA PHE A 413 11.16 -9.83 -28.65
C PHE A 413 12.41 -8.98 -28.39
N HIS A 414 12.50 -7.81 -29.02
CA HIS A 414 13.51 -6.79 -28.73
C HIS A 414 12.87 -5.47 -28.28
N ASP A 415 13.59 -4.72 -27.45
CA ASP A 415 13.16 -3.41 -26.95
C ASP A 415 13.20 -2.34 -28.05
N ALA A 416 12.01 -1.93 -28.49
CA ALA A 416 11.80 -0.91 -29.52
C ALA A 416 11.44 0.47 -28.93
N THR A 417 11.43 0.62 -27.60
CA THR A 417 10.90 1.80 -26.88
C THR A 417 11.55 3.12 -27.29
N ALA A 418 12.84 3.08 -27.62
CA ALA A 418 13.58 4.25 -28.07
C ALA A 418 13.39 4.56 -29.57
N GLU A 419 13.08 3.56 -30.37
CA GLU A 419 12.91 3.67 -31.83
C GLU A 419 11.49 4.11 -32.18
N SER A 420 10.49 3.62 -31.44
CA SER A 420 9.09 4.04 -31.54
C SER A 420 8.79 5.40 -30.89
N GLY A 421 9.74 5.98 -30.14
CA GLY A 421 9.56 7.26 -29.45
C GLY A 421 8.77 7.19 -28.14
N LEU A 422 8.31 6.00 -27.72
CA LEU A 422 7.63 5.77 -26.43
C LEU A 422 8.55 5.95 -25.21
N ASN A 423 9.82 6.31 -25.41
CA ASN A 423 10.72 6.76 -24.34
C ASN A 423 10.46 8.22 -23.88
N GLN A 424 9.68 9.02 -24.62
CA GLN A 424 9.30 10.37 -24.21
C GLN A 424 8.23 10.32 -23.11
N ASN A 425 8.33 11.18 -22.08
CA ASN A 425 7.43 11.23 -20.91
C ASN A 425 7.30 9.92 -20.10
N ASN A 426 8.19 8.94 -20.31
CA ASN A 426 8.01 7.54 -19.88
C ASN A 426 8.45 7.22 -18.43
N THR A 427 9.15 8.11 -17.71
CA THR A 427 9.68 7.83 -16.35
C THR A 427 8.64 8.05 -15.26
N ARG A 428 7.54 7.29 -15.33
CA ARG A 428 6.33 7.43 -14.50
C ARG A 428 6.14 6.21 -13.60
N PHE A 429 5.10 6.24 -12.77
CA PHE A 429 4.70 5.12 -11.93
C PHE A 429 3.47 4.46 -12.57
N SER A 430 3.70 3.60 -13.57
CA SER A 430 2.66 3.08 -14.44
C SER A 430 2.07 1.76 -13.90
N PHE A 431 0.74 1.64 -13.92
CA PHE A 431 0.05 0.41 -13.51
C PHE A 431 -0.60 -0.33 -14.68
N CYS A 432 -1.16 0.40 -15.64
CA CYS A 432 -1.96 -0.17 -16.73
C CYS A 432 -1.76 0.64 -18.01
N CYS A 433 -2.04 -0.01 -19.14
CA CYS A 433 -2.11 0.60 -20.45
C CYS A 433 -3.21 -0.07 -21.26
N GLY A 434 -3.77 0.64 -22.25
CA GLY A 434 -4.80 0.14 -23.14
C GLY A 434 -4.59 0.61 -24.57
N TRP A 435 -4.79 -0.30 -25.53
CA TRP A 435 -4.72 -0.01 -26.97
C TRP A 435 -6.11 0.37 -27.50
N THR A 436 -6.18 1.45 -28.28
CA THR A 436 -7.43 2.12 -28.72
C THR A 436 -7.22 2.78 -30.09
N ASP A 437 -8.29 3.07 -30.84
CA ASP A 437 -8.27 3.77 -32.13
C ASP A 437 -8.94 5.15 -32.03
N THR A 438 -8.37 6.01 -31.19
CA THR A 438 -9.02 7.28 -30.76
C THR A 438 -9.33 8.27 -31.90
N ASN A 439 -8.69 8.11 -33.07
CA ASN A 439 -8.84 8.96 -34.25
C ASN A 439 -9.60 8.30 -35.43
N ARG A 440 -9.92 7.00 -35.34
CA ARG A 440 -10.56 6.16 -36.36
C ARG A 440 -9.76 5.87 -37.64
N ASP A 441 -8.44 6.02 -37.64
CA ASP A 441 -7.59 5.57 -38.76
C ASP A 441 -7.29 4.04 -38.72
N GLY A 442 -7.65 3.39 -37.61
CA GLY A 442 -7.54 1.96 -37.37
C GLY A 442 -6.14 1.51 -36.93
N ARG A 443 -5.24 2.43 -36.57
CA ARG A 443 -3.97 2.10 -35.93
C ARG A 443 -4.15 2.13 -34.41
N PRO A 444 -3.46 1.27 -33.66
CA PRO A 444 -3.55 1.30 -32.21
C PRO A 444 -2.73 2.49 -31.67
N ASP A 445 -3.44 3.48 -31.14
CA ASP A 445 -2.97 4.45 -30.16
C ASP A 445 -2.84 3.76 -28.79
N LEU A 446 -1.93 4.25 -27.94
CA LEU A 446 -1.68 3.70 -26.61
C LEU A 446 -2.00 4.73 -25.52
N TYR A 447 -2.94 4.41 -24.63
CA TYR A 447 -3.16 5.18 -23.40
C TYR A 447 -2.46 4.50 -22.21
N VAL A 448 -1.70 5.26 -21.41
CA VAL A 448 -0.96 4.75 -20.25
C VAL A 448 -1.40 5.48 -18.98
N VAL A 449 -1.84 4.73 -17.98
CA VAL A 449 -2.26 5.27 -16.68
C VAL A 449 -1.16 5.15 -15.63
N ASN A 450 -1.01 6.23 -14.87
CA ASN A 450 0.05 6.44 -13.90
C ASN A 450 -0.56 6.81 -12.54
N ASP A 451 -0.12 6.14 -11.49
CA ASP A 451 -0.49 6.39 -10.08
C ASP A 451 0.01 7.77 -9.61
N PHE A 452 1.22 8.11 -10.04
CA PHE A 452 1.84 9.39 -9.71
C PHE A 452 2.21 10.14 -10.98
N GLY A 453 1.38 11.14 -11.29
CA GLY A 453 1.64 12.14 -12.30
C GLY A 453 0.53 12.26 -13.33
N ARG A 454 0.92 12.66 -14.54
CA ARG A 454 0.00 12.79 -15.68
C ARG A 454 -0.12 11.45 -16.40
N LYS A 455 -1.32 11.12 -16.88
CA LYS A 455 -1.52 10.00 -17.82
C LYS A 455 -1.12 10.42 -19.25
N ASN A 456 -0.75 9.45 -20.08
CA ASN A 456 -0.24 9.68 -21.44
C ASN A 456 -1.18 9.11 -22.50
N LEU A 457 -1.30 9.78 -23.65
CA LEU A 457 -1.95 9.26 -24.86
C LEU A 457 -0.93 9.36 -25.99
N TYR A 458 -0.29 8.24 -26.30
CA TYR A 458 0.66 8.13 -27.40
C TYR A 458 -0.10 7.81 -28.68
N ARG A 459 -0.18 8.79 -29.59
CA ARG A 459 -0.80 8.61 -30.90
C ARG A 459 0.18 7.99 -31.89
N ASN A 460 -0.27 6.99 -32.62
CA ASN A 460 0.50 6.27 -33.63
C ASN A 460 0.64 7.15 -34.90
N ASN A 461 1.87 7.47 -35.30
CA ASN A 461 2.13 8.31 -36.48
C ASN A 461 2.00 7.52 -37.80
N GLY A 462 1.90 6.18 -37.72
CA GLY A 462 1.72 5.29 -38.85
C GLY A 462 2.98 4.90 -39.62
N ASP A 463 4.14 5.27 -39.10
CA ASP A 463 5.49 4.92 -39.57
C ASP A 463 6.29 4.08 -38.55
N GLY A 464 5.62 3.55 -37.51
CA GLY A 464 6.22 2.85 -36.38
C GLY A 464 6.54 3.76 -35.18
N THR A 465 6.43 5.09 -35.33
CA THR A 465 6.66 6.04 -34.24
C THR A 465 5.37 6.53 -33.59
N PHE A 466 5.50 7.03 -32.36
CA PHE A 466 4.42 7.61 -31.57
C PHE A 466 4.70 9.06 -31.14
N THR A 467 3.65 9.77 -30.76
CA THR A 467 3.75 11.11 -30.14
C THR A 467 2.78 11.23 -28.97
N ASP A 468 3.25 11.68 -27.80
CA ASP A 468 2.34 12.01 -26.68
C ASP A 468 1.50 13.25 -27.02
N VAL A 469 0.19 13.04 -27.16
CA VAL A 469 -0.80 14.06 -27.51
C VAL A 469 -1.81 14.31 -26.39
N ALA A 470 -1.65 13.72 -25.19
CA ALA A 470 -2.65 13.78 -24.10
C ALA A 470 -3.19 15.20 -23.86
N LYS A 471 -2.28 16.17 -23.80
CA LYS A 471 -2.56 17.59 -23.66
C LYS A 471 -3.42 18.18 -24.78
N ASN A 472 -3.07 17.87 -26.03
CA ASN A 472 -3.73 18.41 -27.22
C ASN A 472 -5.11 17.74 -27.44
N ALA A 473 -5.22 16.48 -27.05
CA ALA A 473 -6.46 15.70 -27.04
C ALA A 473 -7.37 16.05 -25.83
N GLN A 474 -6.91 16.84 -24.86
CA GLN A 474 -7.63 17.20 -23.62
C GLN A 474 -7.93 16.00 -22.69
N VAL A 475 -7.03 15.02 -22.68
CA VAL A 475 -7.01 13.86 -21.75
C VAL A 475 -5.80 13.91 -20.80
N GLU A 476 -5.17 15.08 -20.67
CA GLU A 476 -4.20 15.39 -19.60
C GLU A 476 -4.94 15.38 -18.25
N ASP A 477 -4.70 14.35 -17.46
CA ASP A 477 -5.40 14.12 -16.19
C ASP A 477 -4.42 13.80 -15.05
N VAL A 478 -4.85 14.02 -13.80
CA VAL A 478 -4.06 13.84 -12.57
C VAL A 478 -4.86 13.13 -11.49
N GLY A 479 -4.35 12.01 -11.02
CA GLY A 479 -5.06 11.07 -10.16
C GLY A 479 -4.17 9.85 -9.88
N ALA A 480 -4.61 8.99 -8.96
CA ALA A 480 -3.94 7.72 -8.67
C ALA A 480 -4.36 6.66 -9.72
N GLY A 481 -3.86 6.80 -10.95
CA GLY A 481 -4.38 6.11 -12.13
C GLY A 481 -4.05 4.61 -12.16
N MET A 482 -5.06 3.76 -11.92
CA MET A 482 -4.90 2.31 -11.82
C MET A 482 -5.33 1.53 -13.08
N SER A 483 -6.34 2.02 -13.83
CA SER A 483 -6.88 1.34 -15.01
C SER A 483 -7.43 2.31 -16.06
N ILE A 484 -7.48 1.85 -17.32
CA ILE A 484 -8.15 2.51 -18.44
C ILE A 484 -9.12 1.52 -19.09
N CYS A 485 -10.34 1.99 -19.40
CA CYS A 485 -11.31 1.30 -20.26
C CYS A 485 -11.66 2.22 -21.45
N PRO A 486 -11.26 1.88 -22.69
CA PRO A 486 -11.73 2.51 -23.92
C PRO A 486 -13.05 1.88 -24.39
N PHE A 487 -14.10 2.67 -24.62
CA PHE A 487 -15.44 2.17 -24.95
C PHE A 487 -16.36 3.25 -25.54
N ASP A 488 -17.42 2.85 -26.26
CA ASP A 488 -18.42 3.74 -26.88
C ASP A 488 -19.64 3.86 -25.95
N TYR A 489 -19.69 4.90 -25.08
CA TYR A 489 -20.64 4.89 -23.96
C TYR A 489 -22.03 5.44 -24.31
N ASP A 490 -22.15 6.25 -25.36
CA ASP A 490 -23.43 6.78 -25.86
C ASP A 490 -23.80 6.33 -27.29
N ASN A 491 -23.06 5.36 -27.84
CA ASN A 491 -23.29 4.73 -29.15
C ASN A 491 -23.20 5.70 -30.34
N ASP A 492 -22.38 6.76 -30.25
CA ASP A 492 -22.08 7.64 -31.40
C ASP A 492 -21.05 7.02 -32.37
N GLY A 493 -20.37 5.94 -31.96
CA GLY A 493 -19.48 5.12 -32.79
C GLY A 493 -17.99 5.29 -32.49
N PHE A 494 -17.61 5.85 -31.33
CA PHE A 494 -16.25 6.24 -30.98
C PHE A 494 -15.81 5.66 -29.65
N GLU A 495 -14.50 5.49 -29.46
CA GLU A 495 -13.96 5.16 -28.14
C GLU A 495 -13.78 6.46 -27.32
N ASP A 496 -14.61 6.56 -26.29
CA ASP A 496 -14.44 7.39 -25.09
C ASP A 496 -13.46 6.68 -24.14
N LEU A 497 -12.96 7.40 -23.11
CA LEU A 497 -11.99 6.86 -22.15
C LEU A 497 -12.50 7.01 -20.71
N TYR A 498 -12.69 5.89 -20.00
CA TYR A 498 -12.85 5.90 -18.53
C TYR A 498 -11.53 5.55 -17.85
N VAL A 499 -11.02 6.46 -17.02
CA VAL A 499 -9.80 6.30 -16.25
C VAL A 499 -10.17 6.07 -14.79
N ALA A 500 -9.78 4.92 -14.25
CA ALA A 500 -9.92 4.60 -12.83
C ALA A 500 -8.81 5.28 -12.02
N ASP A 501 -9.21 6.02 -10.99
CA ASP A 501 -8.37 6.74 -10.05
C ASP A 501 -8.80 6.40 -8.60
N MET A 502 -8.62 7.35 -7.67
CA MET A 502 -8.88 7.17 -6.25
C MET A 502 -9.76 8.32 -5.72
N TRP A 503 -11.06 8.07 -5.61
CA TRP A 503 -11.93 8.90 -4.78
C TRP A 503 -11.82 8.45 -3.33
N THR A 504 -11.65 9.39 -2.38
CA THR A 504 -11.90 9.08 -0.96
C THR A 504 -12.58 10.24 -0.23
N ALA A 505 -13.45 9.90 0.73
CA ALA A 505 -14.12 10.88 1.58
C ALA A 505 -13.12 11.72 2.40
N ALA A 506 -11.96 11.15 2.76
CA ALA A 506 -10.88 11.88 3.40
C ALA A 506 -10.20 12.87 2.43
N GLY A 507 -9.98 12.49 1.18
CA GLY A 507 -9.42 13.35 0.14
C GLY A 507 -10.27 14.58 -0.13
N GLU A 508 -11.58 14.40 -0.33
CA GLU A 508 -12.54 15.50 -0.49
C GLU A 508 -12.52 16.45 0.73
N ARG A 509 -12.54 15.91 1.96
CA ARG A 509 -12.42 16.72 3.19
C ARG A 509 -11.11 17.49 3.28
N ILE A 510 -9.99 16.88 2.92
CA ILE A 510 -8.66 17.40 3.23
C ILE A 510 -8.16 18.33 2.12
N ALA A 511 -8.27 17.96 0.84
CA ALA A 511 -7.84 18.79 -0.29
C ALA A 511 -8.65 20.11 -0.44
N THR A 512 -9.83 20.19 0.16
CA THR A 512 -10.67 21.40 0.17
C THR A 512 -10.36 22.36 1.32
N GLN A 513 -9.72 21.92 2.41
CA GLN A 513 -9.40 22.75 3.58
C GLN A 513 -8.39 23.88 3.26
N LYS A 514 -8.46 24.97 4.04
CA LYS A 514 -7.58 26.15 3.89
C LYS A 514 -6.11 25.84 4.23
N SER A 515 -5.88 24.95 5.20
CA SER A 515 -4.56 24.49 5.63
C SER A 515 -3.87 23.57 4.62
N PHE A 516 -4.62 22.96 3.69
CA PHE A 516 -4.06 22.04 2.71
C PHE A 516 -3.19 22.78 1.70
N LYS A 517 -1.86 22.61 1.82
CA LYS A 517 -0.84 23.24 0.98
C LYS A 517 -1.09 24.76 0.84
N GLU A 518 -1.31 25.44 1.97
CA GLU A 518 -1.65 26.88 2.05
C GLU A 518 -0.68 27.77 1.26
N ASN A 519 0.62 27.49 1.34
CA ASN A 519 1.68 28.25 0.67
C ASN A 519 1.82 27.95 -0.84
N ALA A 520 1.17 26.89 -1.36
CA ALA A 520 1.31 26.48 -2.75
C ALA A 520 0.56 27.42 -3.72
N PRO A 521 0.87 27.37 -5.04
CA PRO A 521 0.06 28.02 -6.06
C PRO A 521 -1.39 27.51 -6.09
N SER A 522 -2.34 28.37 -6.48
CA SER A 522 -3.75 27.99 -6.63
C SER A 522 -3.97 26.93 -7.72
N SER A 523 -3.13 26.90 -8.74
CA SER A 523 -3.09 25.85 -9.77
C SER A 523 -2.70 24.49 -9.18
N VAL A 524 -1.66 24.42 -8.35
CA VAL A 524 -1.23 23.18 -7.68
C VAL A 524 -2.36 22.65 -6.78
N ARG A 525 -2.98 23.51 -5.96
CA ARG A 525 -4.16 23.11 -5.17
C ARG A 525 -5.36 22.66 -6.02
N ALA A 526 -5.51 23.14 -7.26
CA ALA A 526 -6.56 22.65 -8.16
C ALA A 526 -6.26 21.22 -8.67
N LEU A 527 -5.00 20.89 -8.96
CA LEU A 527 -4.58 19.54 -9.36
C LEU A 527 -4.84 18.52 -8.24
N TYR A 528 -4.47 18.82 -6.99
CA TYR A 528 -4.80 17.95 -5.85
C TYR A 528 -6.30 17.78 -5.60
N ARG A 529 -7.14 18.75 -6.01
CA ARG A 529 -8.61 18.63 -5.93
C ARG A 529 -9.19 17.79 -7.06
N LYS A 530 -8.64 17.85 -8.29
CA LYS A 530 -8.99 16.89 -9.35
C LYS A 530 -8.60 15.47 -8.95
N HIS A 531 -7.40 15.28 -8.40
CA HIS A 531 -6.95 14.00 -7.84
C HIS A 531 -7.90 13.49 -6.72
N ALA A 532 -8.39 14.37 -5.84
CA ALA A 532 -9.37 13.99 -4.80
C ALA A 532 -10.78 13.65 -5.32
N MET A 533 -11.16 14.16 -6.49
CA MET A 533 -12.47 13.90 -7.12
C MET A 533 -12.60 12.49 -7.73
N GLY A 534 -11.52 11.70 -7.77
CA GLY A 534 -11.51 10.36 -8.31
C GLY A 534 -11.57 10.29 -9.84
N ASN A 535 -12.19 9.21 -10.31
CA ASN A 535 -12.12 8.68 -11.67
C ASN A 535 -12.58 9.70 -12.73
N SER A 536 -12.06 9.58 -13.95
CA SER A 536 -12.39 10.47 -15.07
C SER A 536 -13.14 9.76 -16.20
N LEU A 537 -14.11 10.43 -16.82
CA LEU A 537 -14.71 10.04 -18.09
C LEU A 537 -14.47 11.13 -19.13
N PHE A 538 -13.76 10.79 -20.20
CA PHE A 538 -13.45 11.67 -21.32
C PHE A 538 -14.25 11.23 -22.55
N ARG A 539 -15.23 12.04 -22.98
CA ARG A 539 -16.02 11.78 -24.18
C ARG A 539 -15.29 12.23 -25.43
N ASN A 540 -15.19 11.38 -26.45
CA ASN A 540 -14.55 11.69 -27.73
C ASN A 540 -15.46 12.61 -28.57
N ALA A 541 -14.95 13.75 -29.03
CA ALA A 541 -15.70 14.67 -29.90
C ALA A 541 -15.53 14.34 -31.40
N GLY A 542 -15.01 13.16 -31.73
CA GLY A 542 -14.78 12.68 -33.11
C GLY A 542 -13.72 13.41 -33.91
N SER A 543 -12.97 14.31 -33.25
CA SER A 543 -11.88 15.08 -33.82
C SER A 543 -10.51 14.71 -33.25
N GLY A 544 -10.44 13.62 -32.46
CA GLY A 544 -9.26 13.26 -31.66
C GLY A 544 -9.02 14.21 -30.47
N ILE A 545 -10.05 15.00 -30.11
CA ILE A 545 -10.15 15.87 -28.94
C ILE A 545 -11.31 15.35 -28.09
N PHE A 546 -11.15 15.37 -26.77
CA PHE A 546 -12.11 14.86 -25.81
C PHE A 546 -12.69 15.97 -24.91
N GLU A 547 -13.78 15.67 -24.21
CA GLU A 547 -14.42 16.51 -23.20
C GLU A 547 -14.50 15.76 -21.85
N ASP A 548 -14.06 16.34 -20.74
CA ASP A 548 -14.31 15.78 -19.39
C ASP A 548 -15.82 15.83 -19.10
N ARG A 549 -16.47 14.65 -19.15
CA ARG A 549 -17.89 14.45 -18.84
C ARG A 549 -18.12 13.83 -17.46
N THR A 550 -17.07 13.53 -16.70
CA THR A 550 -17.08 12.87 -15.38
C THR A 550 -18.24 13.31 -14.46
N ARG A 551 -18.37 14.62 -14.22
CA ARG A 551 -19.40 15.18 -13.33
C ARG A 551 -20.79 15.21 -13.96
N ALA A 552 -20.89 15.34 -15.28
CA ALA A 552 -22.17 15.33 -15.99
C ALA A 552 -22.75 13.91 -16.06
N ALA A 553 -21.89 12.90 -16.29
CA ALA A 553 -22.25 11.50 -16.36
C ALA A 553 -22.47 10.85 -14.97
N GLY A 554 -21.83 11.37 -13.91
CA GLY A 554 -22.01 10.92 -12.52
C GLY A 554 -21.03 9.84 -12.03
N VAL A 555 -19.97 9.58 -12.80
CA VAL A 555 -19.11 8.38 -12.67
C VAL A 555 -17.77 8.58 -11.95
N GLY A 556 -17.48 9.79 -11.45
CA GLY A 556 -16.20 10.07 -10.77
C GLY A 556 -16.08 9.47 -9.37
N MET A 557 -17.19 9.08 -8.74
CA MET A 557 -17.22 8.42 -7.42
C MET A 557 -16.88 6.92 -7.54
N GLY A 558 -15.65 6.64 -7.97
CA GLY A 558 -15.12 5.29 -8.11
C GLY A 558 -14.90 4.56 -6.79
N ARG A 559 -14.58 5.30 -5.71
CA ARG A 559 -13.83 4.87 -4.50
C ARG A 559 -12.35 4.66 -4.82
N TRP A 560 -11.63 3.85 -4.03
CA TRP A 560 -10.25 3.46 -4.32
C TRP A 560 -10.24 2.36 -5.39
N SER A 561 -10.29 2.77 -6.66
CA SER A 561 -10.48 1.87 -7.79
C SER A 561 -9.18 1.19 -8.22
N TRP A 562 -9.31 -0.04 -8.71
CA TRP A 562 -8.24 -0.79 -9.37
C TRP A 562 -8.65 -1.07 -10.81
N SER A 563 -9.24 -2.23 -11.10
CA SER A 563 -9.73 -2.56 -12.44
C SER A 563 -11.09 -1.94 -12.72
N SER A 564 -11.23 -1.32 -13.89
CA SER A 564 -12.52 -0.89 -14.45
C SER A 564 -12.66 -1.38 -15.89
N ASP A 565 -13.82 -1.93 -16.23
CA ASP A 565 -14.18 -2.33 -17.60
C ASP A 565 -15.70 -2.41 -17.77
N THR A 566 -16.19 -2.64 -19.00
CA THR A 566 -17.61 -2.48 -19.36
C THR A 566 -18.25 -3.67 -20.08
N TRP A 567 -19.55 -3.87 -19.85
CA TRP A 567 -20.39 -4.76 -20.66
C TRP A 567 -21.87 -4.40 -20.53
N ASP A 568 -22.68 -4.95 -21.43
CA ASP A 568 -24.13 -4.80 -21.43
C ASP A 568 -24.74 -5.97 -20.63
N PHE A 569 -25.20 -5.72 -19.39
CA PHE A 569 -25.59 -6.82 -18.47
C PHE A 569 -27.06 -7.23 -18.59
N ASP A 570 -27.94 -6.36 -19.09
CA ASP A 570 -29.36 -6.66 -19.34
C ASP A 570 -29.77 -6.60 -20.82
N HIS A 571 -28.77 -6.71 -21.72
CA HIS A 571 -28.83 -6.83 -23.17
C HIS A 571 -29.57 -5.68 -23.87
N ASP A 572 -29.55 -4.47 -23.31
CA ASP A 572 -30.36 -3.35 -23.81
C ASP A 572 -29.76 -2.59 -24.99
N GLY A 573 -28.49 -2.85 -25.31
CA GLY A 573 -27.73 -2.23 -26.38
C GLY A 573 -26.80 -1.09 -25.94
N PHE A 574 -26.75 -0.76 -24.66
CA PHE A 574 -25.77 0.14 -24.04
C PHE A 574 -24.89 -0.63 -23.07
N VAL A 575 -23.66 -0.18 -22.86
CA VAL A 575 -22.74 -0.81 -21.90
C VAL A 575 -22.72 -0.08 -20.56
N ASP A 576 -22.63 -0.88 -19.52
CA ASP A 576 -22.60 -0.53 -18.10
C ASP A 576 -21.19 -0.74 -17.54
N LEU A 577 -20.83 0.00 -16.49
CA LEU A 577 -19.44 0.17 -16.04
C LEU A 577 -19.22 -0.44 -14.65
N TYR A 578 -18.29 -1.39 -14.54
CA TYR A 578 -17.91 -2.02 -13.28
C TYR A 578 -16.51 -1.60 -12.81
N ILE A 579 -16.35 -1.52 -11.49
CA ILE A 579 -15.17 -0.99 -10.82
C ILE A 579 -14.87 -1.86 -9.59
N ALA A 580 -13.73 -2.55 -9.62
CA ALA A 580 -13.18 -3.25 -8.47
C ALA A 580 -12.45 -2.27 -7.54
N ASN A 581 -12.64 -2.38 -6.23
CA ASN A 581 -12.22 -1.37 -5.25
C ASN A 581 -11.54 -1.96 -4.00
N GLY A 582 -10.81 -1.10 -3.28
CA GLY A 582 -10.25 -1.36 -1.95
C GLY A 582 -8.74 -1.50 -1.94
N MET A 583 -8.08 -0.96 -0.92
CA MET A 583 -6.61 -0.94 -0.85
C MET A 583 -6.07 -1.99 0.12
N ILE A 584 -6.20 -1.81 1.44
CA ILE A 584 -5.83 -2.81 2.44
C ILE A 584 -6.89 -2.87 3.54
N SER A 585 -7.64 -3.98 3.59
CA SER A 585 -8.55 -4.30 4.69
C SER A 585 -7.82 -5.09 5.79
N GLY A 586 -7.30 -4.38 6.79
CA GLY A 586 -6.58 -4.96 7.92
C GLY A 586 -7.49 -5.52 9.02
N PRO A 587 -6.97 -6.39 9.91
CA PRO A 587 -7.66 -6.80 11.14
C PRO A 587 -8.08 -5.63 12.03
N LEU A 588 -7.30 -4.54 12.05
CA LEU A 588 -7.66 -3.31 12.75
C LEU A 588 -8.47 -2.39 11.83
N ARG A 589 -9.78 -2.26 12.10
CA ARG A 589 -10.71 -1.36 11.38
C ARG A 589 -10.51 0.14 11.68
N GLU A 590 -9.35 0.55 12.18
CA GLU A 590 -8.94 1.95 12.24
C GLU A 590 -8.29 2.27 10.88
N ASP A 591 -8.90 3.16 10.11
CA ASP A 591 -8.50 3.39 8.71
C ASP A 591 -7.57 4.60 8.53
N LEU A 592 -6.44 4.39 7.87
CA LEU A 592 -5.37 5.35 7.69
C LEU A 592 -5.62 6.40 6.58
N ASN A 593 -6.74 6.39 5.87
CA ASN A 593 -7.01 7.29 4.74
C ASN A 593 -6.94 8.79 5.13
N SER A 594 -7.43 9.19 6.31
CA SER A 594 -7.21 10.57 6.82
C SER A 594 -5.72 10.84 7.13
N PHE A 595 -5.00 9.87 7.70
CA PHE A 595 -3.57 10.00 7.97
C PHE A 595 -2.75 10.14 6.68
N PHE A 596 -3.05 9.32 5.66
CA PHE A 596 -2.45 9.38 4.33
C PHE A 596 -2.58 10.78 3.72
N TRP A 597 -3.80 11.33 3.68
CA TRP A 597 -4.03 12.65 3.12
C TRP A 597 -3.38 13.78 3.94
N ARG A 598 -3.34 13.69 5.28
CA ARG A 598 -2.73 14.70 6.16
C ARG A 598 -1.20 14.67 6.20
N GLN A 599 -0.58 13.49 6.18
CA GLN A 599 0.86 13.30 6.43
C GLN A 599 1.65 12.84 5.19
N VAL A 600 1.01 12.31 4.16
CA VAL A 600 1.64 12.00 2.87
C VAL A 600 1.23 13.05 1.83
N VAL A 601 -0.03 13.06 1.40
CA VAL A 601 -0.46 13.86 0.23
C VAL A 601 -0.28 15.36 0.46
N ALA A 602 -0.69 15.89 1.61
CA ALA A 602 -0.51 17.30 1.98
C ALA A 602 0.95 17.72 2.22
N LYS A 603 1.85 16.76 2.45
CA LYS A 603 3.28 17.00 2.75
C LYS A 603 4.19 16.92 1.52
N SER A 604 3.73 16.29 0.44
CA SER A 604 4.49 16.23 -0.81
C SER A 604 4.91 17.61 -1.30
N PRO A 605 6.15 17.81 -1.78
CA PRO A 605 6.64 19.09 -2.27
C PRO A 605 5.91 19.54 -3.55
N ASP A 606 6.06 20.82 -3.92
CA ASP A 606 5.52 21.37 -5.17
C ASP A 606 6.46 21.14 -6.38
N GLU A 607 7.70 20.71 -6.12
CA GLU A 607 8.78 20.49 -7.07
C GLU A 607 9.47 19.15 -6.79
N ALA A 608 10.15 18.58 -7.79
CA ALA A 608 10.83 17.27 -7.67
C ALA A 608 12.13 17.38 -6.84
N LYS A 609 11.99 17.29 -5.51
CA LYS A 609 13.08 17.35 -4.52
C LYS A 609 12.83 16.39 -3.34
N PRO A 610 13.85 16.08 -2.52
CA PRO A 610 13.66 15.53 -1.18
C PRO A 610 12.86 16.49 -0.28
N GLU A 611 12.08 15.93 0.64
CA GLU A 611 11.21 16.67 1.57
C GLU A 611 10.93 15.78 2.80
N HIS A 612 11.63 16.05 3.90
CA HIS A 612 11.71 15.11 5.04
C HIS A 612 10.35 14.75 5.63
N ASP A 613 9.45 15.73 5.77
CA ASP A 613 8.11 15.54 6.34
C ASP A 613 7.25 14.59 5.47
N TYR A 614 7.46 14.59 4.15
CA TYR A 614 6.78 13.72 3.19
C TYR A 614 7.29 12.27 3.27
N GLU A 615 8.61 12.12 3.36
CA GLU A 615 9.30 10.83 3.48
C GLU A 615 8.95 10.12 4.80
N GLN A 616 8.90 10.86 5.91
CA GLN A 616 8.42 10.31 7.18
C GLN A 616 6.94 9.94 7.14
N GLY A 617 6.11 10.66 6.36
CA GLY A 617 4.73 10.27 6.08
C GLY A 617 4.63 8.89 5.41
N TRP A 618 5.38 8.69 4.32
CA TRP A 618 5.42 7.39 3.61
C TRP A 618 5.95 6.25 4.49
N ASN A 619 7.04 6.49 5.24
CA ASN A 619 7.57 5.49 6.15
C ASN A 619 6.58 5.13 7.26
N ALA A 620 5.82 6.12 7.78
CA ALA A 620 4.86 5.89 8.85
C ALA A 620 3.62 5.11 8.36
N ILE A 621 3.10 5.37 7.16
CA ILE A 621 1.99 4.56 6.62
C ILE A 621 2.45 3.13 6.29
N ASN A 622 3.66 2.95 5.75
CA ASN A 622 4.22 1.63 5.43
C ASN A 622 4.52 0.76 6.66
N GLU A 623 4.82 1.37 7.81
CA GLU A 623 4.91 0.69 9.10
C GLU A 623 3.51 0.30 9.61
N LEU A 624 2.58 1.26 9.64
CA LEU A 624 1.22 1.02 10.17
C LEU A 624 0.47 -0.09 9.41
N ILE A 625 0.52 -0.12 8.08
CA ILE A 625 -0.12 -1.22 7.30
C ILE A 625 0.52 -2.59 7.57
N ARG A 626 1.82 -2.64 7.90
CA ARG A 626 2.49 -3.88 8.33
C ARG A 626 2.06 -4.31 9.74
N SER A 627 1.68 -3.35 10.58
CA SER A 627 1.08 -3.54 11.91
C SER A 627 -0.47 -3.68 11.89
N ASP A 628 -1.00 -4.42 10.91
CA ASP A 628 -2.42 -4.82 10.80
C ASP A 628 -3.48 -3.70 10.66
N TYR A 629 -3.07 -2.44 10.42
CA TYR A 629 -3.99 -1.33 10.14
C TYR A 629 -4.62 -1.39 8.74
N SER A 630 -5.88 -0.95 8.64
CA SER A 630 -6.53 -0.71 7.34
C SER A 630 -6.05 0.59 6.70
N TRP A 631 -5.94 0.60 5.37
CA TRP A 631 -5.76 1.81 4.58
C TRP A 631 -6.73 1.75 3.41
N SER A 632 -7.77 2.59 3.44
CA SER A 632 -8.91 2.54 2.51
C SER A 632 -9.44 1.11 2.36
N GLY A 633 -9.64 0.46 3.51
CA GLY A 633 -10.14 -0.91 3.63
C GLY A 633 -11.66 -0.95 3.72
N PHE A 634 -12.25 -2.09 3.38
CA PHE A 634 -13.69 -2.33 3.35
C PHE A 634 -14.46 -1.36 2.41
N GLU A 635 -13.76 -0.77 1.45
CA GLU A 635 -14.35 -0.10 0.29
C GLU A 635 -15.17 -1.10 -0.52
N ARG A 636 -16.28 -0.65 -1.13
CA ARG A 636 -17.16 -1.53 -1.92
C ARG A 636 -16.93 -1.37 -3.40
N ASN A 637 -16.98 -2.48 -4.16
CA ASN A 637 -17.04 -2.43 -5.62
C ASN A 637 -18.27 -1.61 -6.09
N VAL A 638 -18.12 -0.92 -7.22
CA VAL A 638 -19.14 -0.03 -7.79
C VAL A 638 -19.55 -0.54 -9.18
N PHE A 639 -20.85 -0.58 -9.43
CA PHE A 639 -21.46 -0.87 -10.73
C PHE A 639 -22.42 0.25 -11.12
N TYR A 640 -22.16 0.83 -12.28
CA TYR A 640 -22.84 1.99 -12.84
C TYR A 640 -23.67 1.55 -14.06
N ALA A 641 -25.00 1.53 -13.90
CA ALA A 641 -25.91 1.28 -15.01
C ALA A 641 -26.08 2.52 -15.88
N ASN A 642 -26.09 2.36 -17.20
CA ASN A 642 -26.25 3.42 -18.19
C ASN A 642 -27.73 3.86 -18.26
N ASN A 643 -28.00 5.16 -18.16
CA ASN A 643 -29.37 5.71 -18.25
C ASN A 643 -29.80 6.00 -19.69
N ARG A 644 -28.92 5.81 -20.69
CA ARG A 644 -29.12 6.13 -22.12
C ARG A 644 -29.39 7.62 -22.43
N ASP A 645 -29.18 8.51 -21.46
CA ASP A 645 -29.25 9.97 -21.61
C ASP A 645 -27.88 10.66 -21.46
N GLY A 646 -26.80 9.87 -21.52
CA GLY A 646 -25.43 10.32 -21.26
C GLY A 646 -25.04 10.33 -19.77
N THR A 647 -25.89 9.81 -18.89
CA THR A 647 -25.62 9.67 -17.45
C THR A 647 -25.69 8.22 -16.97
N PHE A 648 -25.13 7.95 -15.80
CA PHE A 648 -25.10 6.64 -15.16
C PHE A 648 -25.73 6.67 -13.76
N SER A 649 -26.03 5.49 -13.22
CA SER A 649 -26.59 5.33 -11.87
C SER A 649 -25.95 4.17 -11.10
N ASP A 650 -25.57 4.43 -9.85
CA ASP A 650 -25.09 3.42 -8.91
C ASP A 650 -26.20 2.38 -8.66
N VAL A 651 -25.99 1.17 -9.15
CA VAL A 651 -26.89 0.00 -8.98
C VAL A 651 -26.23 -1.15 -8.20
N SER A 652 -24.95 -0.98 -7.85
CA SER A 652 -24.05 -1.97 -7.24
C SER A 652 -24.72 -2.94 -6.25
N GLY A 653 -25.38 -2.42 -5.22
CA GLY A 653 -26.02 -3.23 -4.17
C GLY A 653 -27.37 -3.84 -4.55
N ALA A 654 -28.07 -3.25 -5.52
CA ALA A 654 -29.28 -3.85 -6.09
C ALA A 654 -28.93 -5.08 -6.94
N MET A 655 -27.84 -5.01 -7.70
CA MET A 655 -27.31 -6.15 -8.48
C MET A 655 -26.62 -7.20 -7.62
N GLY A 656 -26.09 -6.81 -6.46
CA GLY A 656 -25.31 -7.67 -5.58
C GLY A 656 -23.84 -7.79 -5.96
N LEU A 657 -23.32 -6.80 -6.69
CA LEU A 657 -21.91 -6.69 -7.08
C LEU A 657 -21.09 -5.82 -6.11
N ASP A 658 -21.68 -5.29 -5.04
CA ASP A 658 -21.03 -4.34 -4.12
C ASP A 658 -20.21 -4.99 -2.98
N PHE A 659 -19.39 -5.97 -3.35
CA PHE A 659 -18.52 -6.75 -2.46
C PHE A 659 -17.60 -5.89 -1.58
N LEU A 660 -17.23 -6.42 -0.40
CA LEU A 660 -16.35 -5.79 0.60
C LEU A 660 -14.91 -6.33 0.59
N GLU A 661 -14.62 -7.27 -0.31
CA GLU A 661 -13.27 -7.79 -0.49
C GLU A 661 -12.36 -6.74 -1.16
N ASP A 662 -11.06 -6.82 -0.91
CA ASP A 662 -10.04 -5.94 -1.50
C ASP A 662 -9.87 -6.32 -2.98
N GLY A 663 -10.73 -5.79 -3.84
CA GLY A 663 -10.74 -6.05 -5.28
C GLY A 663 -9.45 -5.60 -5.96
N ARG A 664 -8.98 -6.38 -6.93
CA ARG A 664 -7.79 -6.06 -7.75
C ARG A 664 -8.15 -6.05 -9.23
N SER A 665 -8.46 -7.21 -9.78
CA SER A 665 -8.81 -7.37 -11.19
C SER A 665 -10.15 -8.08 -11.36
N PHE A 666 -10.76 -7.97 -12.53
CA PHE A 666 -11.82 -8.89 -12.93
C PHE A 666 -11.72 -9.21 -14.42
N ALA A 667 -12.20 -10.39 -14.82
CA ALA A 667 -12.31 -10.78 -16.22
C ALA A 667 -13.74 -11.21 -16.55
N LEU A 668 -14.16 -10.97 -17.79
CA LEU A 668 -15.49 -11.32 -18.30
C LEU A 668 -15.40 -12.50 -19.27
N ALA A 669 -16.34 -13.44 -19.17
CA ALA A 669 -16.50 -14.57 -20.09
C ALA A 669 -17.94 -15.12 -20.03
N ASP A 670 -18.39 -15.77 -21.10
CA ASP A 670 -19.57 -16.65 -21.11
C ASP A 670 -19.09 -18.08 -20.86
N ILE A 671 -19.20 -18.60 -19.62
CA ILE A 671 -18.47 -19.82 -19.23
C ILE A 671 -19.19 -21.13 -19.59
N ASP A 672 -20.50 -21.09 -19.84
CA ASP A 672 -21.32 -22.23 -20.30
C ASP A 672 -22.04 -21.99 -21.65
N HIS A 673 -21.61 -20.95 -22.38
CA HIS A 673 -22.05 -20.59 -23.73
C HIS A 673 -23.54 -20.25 -23.82
N ASP A 674 -24.09 -19.67 -22.76
CA ASP A 674 -25.53 -19.45 -22.54
C ASP A 674 -26.03 -18.05 -22.95
N GLY A 675 -25.13 -17.24 -23.53
CA GLY A 675 -25.43 -15.92 -24.09
C GLY A 675 -25.37 -14.77 -23.09
N ARG A 676 -24.77 -14.97 -21.91
CA ARG A 676 -24.54 -13.96 -20.85
C ARG A 676 -23.07 -13.91 -20.46
N LEU A 677 -22.65 -12.82 -19.79
CA LEU A 677 -21.31 -12.68 -19.23
C LEU A 677 -21.29 -12.84 -17.70
N GLU A 678 -20.49 -13.79 -17.25
CA GLU A 678 -20.02 -13.94 -15.88
C GLU A 678 -18.96 -12.88 -15.55
N VAL A 679 -18.92 -12.44 -14.29
CA VAL A 679 -17.81 -11.63 -13.76
C VAL A 679 -16.92 -12.49 -12.87
N VAL A 680 -15.65 -12.69 -13.27
CA VAL A 680 -14.65 -13.38 -12.46
C VAL A 680 -13.77 -12.35 -11.76
N LEU A 681 -14.10 -12.05 -10.50
CA LEU A 681 -13.44 -11.06 -9.65
C LEU A 681 -12.28 -11.70 -8.87
N LYS A 682 -11.10 -11.07 -8.93
CA LYS A 682 -9.89 -11.41 -8.15
C LYS A 682 -9.68 -10.40 -7.03
N ASN A 683 -9.59 -10.92 -5.81
CA ASN A 683 -9.38 -10.18 -4.57
C ASN A 683 -7.97 -10.44 -4.01
N ARG A 684 -7.45 -9.47 -3.24
CA ARG A 684 -6.25 -9.59 -2.39
C ARG A 684 -6.54 -10.39 -1.12
N ASN A 685 -7.70 -10.16 -0.49
CA ASN A 685 -8.15 -10.86 0.71
C ASN A 685 -9.11 -12.03 0.35
N ALA A 686 -9.65 -12.71 1.36
CA ALA A 686 -10.44 -13.93 1.19
C ALA A 686 -11.94 -13.65 0.94
N PRO A 687 -12.62 -14.43 0.07
CA PRO A 687 -12.04 -15.39 -0.86
C PRO A 687 -11.29 -14.67 -1.99
N GLN A 688 -10.14 -15.20 -2.43
CA GLN A 688 -9.32 -14.59 -3.48
C GLN A 688 -10.05 -14.49 -4.83
N LEU A 689 -11.05 -15.32 -5.06
CA LEU A 689 -11.75 -15.41 -6.34
C LEU A 689 -13.27 -15.48 -6.09
N ARG A 690 -14.04 -14.75 -6.89
CA ARG A 690 -15.48 -14.94 -7.04
C ARG A 690 -15.84 -15.08 -8.52
N ILE A 691 -16.66 -16.08 -8.85
CA ILE A 691 -17.28 -16.25 -10.16
C ILE A 691 -18.76 -15.90 -9.99
N LEU A 692 -19.20 -14.83 -10.67
CA LEU A 692 -20.49 -14.21 -10.48
C LEU A 692 -21.34 -14.43 -11.74
N LYS A 693 -22.29 -15.36 -11.67
CA LYS A 693 -23.19 -15.75 -12.77
C LYS A 693 -24.32 -14.73 -12.94
N ASN A 694 -24.60 -14.33 -14.18
CA ASN A 694 -25.82 -13.61 -14.52
C ASN A 694 -27.00 -14.61 -14.57
N VAL A 695 -28.02 -14.42 -13.73
CA VAL A 695 -29.14 -15.36 -13.56
C VAL A 695 -30.48 -14.82 -14.09
N VAL A 696 -30.47 -13.77 -14.91
CA VAL A 696 -31.70 -13.21 -15.49
C VAL A 696 -32.27 -14.15 -16.57
N THR A 697 -33.56 -14.45 -16.43
CA THR A 697 -34.30 -15.44 -17.24
C THR A 697 -34.86 -14.86 -18.54
N ASP A 698 -35.30 -13.60 -18.51
CA ASP A 698 -36.09 -12.97 -19.58
C ASP A 698 -35.33 -11.77 -20.17
N LEU A 699 -34.06 -12.00 -20.53
CA LEU A 699 -33.23 -10.99 -21.19
C LEU A 699 -33.68 -10.74 -22.65
N PRO A 700 -33.52 -9.50 -23.15
CA PRO A 700 -33.45 -9.23 -24.59
C PRO A 700 -32.43 -10.12 -25.29
N SER A 701 -32.57 -10.25 -26.61
CA SER A 701 -31.67 -11.11 -27.39
C SER A 701 -30.26 -10.52 -27.47
N SER A 702 -29.24 -11.37 -27.47
CA SER A 702 -27.83 -11.00 -27.66
C SER A 702 -27.24 -11.65 -28.92
N ILE A 703 -26.03 -11.26 -29.30
CA ILE A 703 -25.22 -11.91 -30.33
C ILE A 703 -23.75 -11.80 -29.93
N SER A 704 -22.94 -12.82 -30.18
CA SER A 704 -21.49 -12.77 -29.89
C SER A 704 -20.63 -13.12 -31.10
N PHE A 705 -19.38 -12.67 -31.08
CA PHE A 705 -18.42 -12.86 -32.17
C PHE A 705 -17.11 -13.42 -31.66
N ARG A 706 -16.63 -14.52 -32.29
CA ARG A 706 -15.29 -15.09 -32.09
C ARG A 706 -14.54 -14.99 -33.42
N LEU A 707 -13.43 -14.25 -33.43
CA LEU A 707 -12.70 -13.87 -34.66
C LEU A 707 -11.45 -14.73 -34.87
N GLN A 708 -11.02 -14.86 -36.14
CA GLN A 708 -9.77 -15.51 -36.50
C GLN A 708 -9.09 -14.77 -37.67
N GLY A 709 -7.88 -14.27 -37.43
CA GLY A 709 -7.05 -13.60 -38.44
C GLY A 709 -6.43 -14.57 -39.45
N THR A 710 -6.22 -14.08 -40.67
CA THR A 710 -5.52 -14.79 -41.76
C THR A 710 -4.33 -14.01 -42.30
N LYS A 711 -4.43 -12.68 -42.34
CA LYS A 711 -3.35 -11.71 -42.60
C LYS A 711 -2.97 -10.93 -41.35
N SER A 712 -3.97 -10.57 -40.55
CA SER A 712 -3.80 -10.06 -39.19
C SER A 712 -3.23 -11.18 -38.29
N ASN A 713 -2.82 -10.84 -37.06
CA ASN A 713 -2.51 -11.82 -36.02
C ASN A 713 -3.66 -12.85 -35.85
N ARG A 714 -3.36 -14.12 -35.51
CA ARG A 714 -4.38 -15.21 -35.52
C ARG A 714 -5.58 -14.92 -34.63
N ASP A 715 -5.36 -14.31 -33.47
CA ASP A 715 -6.40 -13.93 -32.51
C ASP A 715 -7.21 -12.68 -32.90
N ALA A 716 -6.85 -12.01 -34.00
CA ALA A 716 -7.51 -10.82 -34.53
C ALA A 716 -7.58 -9.62 -33.55
N ILE A 717 -6.69 -9.56 -32.56
CA ILE A 717 -6.57 -8.45 -31.60
C ILE A 717 -6.29 -7.15 -32.37
N GLY A 718 -6.99 -6.08 -31.98
CA GLY A 718 -7.09 -4.82 -32.71
C GLY A 718 -8.26 -4.74 -33.71
N SER A 719 -9.05 -5.81 -33.88
CA SER A 719 -10.27 -5.76 -34.70
C SER A 719 -11.37 -4.91 -34.04
N ALA A 720 -12.07 -4.12 -34.85
CA ALA A 720 -13.28 -3.40 -34.43
C ALA A 720 -14.52 -4.02 -35.07
N ILE A 721 -15.52 -4.35 -34.25
CA ILE A 721 -16.81 -4.88 -34.68
C ILE A 721 -17.86 -3.79 -34.47
N THR A 722 -18.50 -3.33 -35.54
CA THR A 722 -19.71 -2.50 -35.47
C THR A 722 -20.90 -3.34 -35.90
N ILE A 723 -21.93 -3.44 -35.04
CA ILE A 723 -23.23 -4.00 -35.43
C ILE A 723 -24.20 -2.87 -35.81
N GLU A 724 -25.13 -3.16 -36.72
CA GLU A 724 -26.23 -2.26 -37.09
C GLU A 724 -27.58 -3.00 -36.99
N THR A 725 -28.57 -2.37 -36.34
CA THR A 725 -29.95 -2.86 -36.15
C THR A 725 -30.97 -1.75 -36.47
N ASP A 726 -32.27 -2.02 -36.30
CA ASP A 726 -33.33 -1.00 -36.42
C ASP A 726 -33.38 -0.02 -35.22
N LEU A 727 -32.63 -0.28 -34.15
CA LEU A 727 -32.50 0.64 -33.01
C LEU A 727 -31.29 1.57 -33.11
N GLY A 728 -30.24 1.19 -33.84
CA GLY A 728 -29.02 2.00 -33.96
C GLY A 728 -27.79 1.18 -34.32
N ARG A 729 -26.64 1.62 -33.80
CA ARG A 729 -25.33 0.97 -33.95
C ARG A 729 -24.69 0.80 -32.58
N GLN A 730 -23.78 -0.16 -32.47
CA GLN A 730 -22.85 -0.33 -31.34
C GLN A 730 -21.50 -0.71 -31.91
N THR A 731 -20.40 -0.21 -31.35
CA THR A 731 -19.03 -0.60 -31.73
C THR A 731 -18.26 -1.11 -30.51
N ARG A 732 -17.53 -2.22 -30.67
CA ARG A 732 -16.65 -2.81 -29.64
C ARG A 732 -15.34 -3.27 -30.29
N MET A 733 -14.21 -3.12 -29.61
CA MET A 733 -12.89 -3.57 -30.08
C MET A 733 -12.39 -4.80 -29.32
N LEU A 734 -11.67 -5.67 -30.02
CA LEU A 734 -11.04 -6.86 -29.45
C LEU A 734 -9.63 -6.53 -28.95
N GLN A 735 -9.42 -6.58 -27.63
CA GLN A 735 -8.17 -6.27 -26.94
C GLN A 735 -7.53 -7.52 -26.32
N ALA A 736 -6.25 -7.44 -25.97
CA ALA A 736 -5.57 -8.40 -25.10
C ALA A 736 -4.75 -7.65 -24.06
N GLY A 737 -5.16 -7.78 -22.79
CA GLY A 737 -4.83 -6.82 -21.73
C GLY A 737 -5.86 -5.67 -21.71
N SER A 738 -6.77 -5.71 -20.73
CA SER A 738 -7.73 -4.64 -20.40
C SER A 738 -7.94 -4.58 -18.89
N GLY A 739 -8.69 -3.60 -18.38
CA GLY A 739 -8.85 -3.41 -16.93
C GLY A 739 -7.50 -3.19 -16.21
N PHE A 740 -7.40 -3.56 -14.94
CA PHE A 740 -6.12 -3.67 -14.23
C PHE A 740 -5.79 -5.15 -14.06
N LEU A 741 -4.63 -5.58 -14.55
CA LEU A 741 -4.12 -6.97 -14.50
C LEU A 741 -5.04 -8.03 -15.15
N ALA A 742 -5.95 -7.66 -16.04
CA ALA A 742 -6.94 -8.59 -16.60
C ALA A 742 -6.77 -8.85 -18.11
N GLN A 743 -7.31 -9.98 -18.55
CA GLN A 743 -7.66 -10.24 -19.94
C GLN A 743 -9.02 -10.93 -19.97
N HIS A 744 -9.99 -10.33 -20.64
CA HIS A 744 -11.33 -10.92 -20.84
C HIS A 744 -11.28 -12.05 -21.88
N SER A 745 -12.37 -12.78 -22.01
CA SER A 745 -12.58 -13.68 -23.16
C SER A 745 -12.41 -12.91 -24.48
N LYS A 746 -11.90 -13.59 -25.51
CA LYS A 746 -11.80 -13.02 -26.88
C LYS A 746 -13.13 -13.04 -27.63
N GLU A 747 -14.22 -13.43 -26.96
CA GLU A 747 -15.57 -13.39 -27.50
C GLU A 747 -16.27 -12.06 -27.19
N ILE A 748 -16.59 -11.30 -28.25
CA ILE A 748 -17.22 -9.99 -28.13
C ILE A 748 -18.74 -10.14 -28.24
N LEU A 749 -19.44 -10.02 -27.10
CA LEU A 749 -20.90 -10.03 -27.00
C LEU A 749 -21.50 -8.62 -27.20
N PHE A 750 -22.70 -8.56 -27.77
CA PHE A 750 -23.56 -7.40 -27.90
C PHE A 750 -25.00 -7.74 -27.48
N GLY A 751 -25.66 -6.90 -26.68
CA GLY A 751 -27.11 -6.94 -26.54
C GLY A 751 -27.81 -6.28 -27.73
N LEU A 752 -28.97 -6.78 -28.14
CA LEU A 752 -29.75 -6.27 -29.27
C LEU A 752 -30.97 -5.45 -28.83
N GLY A 753 -31.28 -5.43 -27.52
CA GLY A 753 -32.44 -4.78 -26.96
C GLY A 753 -33.75 -5.25 -27.59
N GLU A 754 -34.67 -4.31 -27.81
CA GLU A 754 -35.99 -4.53 -28.41
C GLU A 754 -35.98 -4.59 -29.96
N ALA A 755 -34.81 -4.77 -30.59
CA ALA A 755 -34.63 -4.77 -32.04
C ALA A 755 -35.44 -5.87 -32.74
N LYS A 756 -36.05 -5.52 -33.88
CA LYS A 756 -36.94 -6.41 -34.68
C LYS A 756 -36.61 -6.42 -36.16
N GLY A 757 -35.65 -5.61 -36.60
CA GLY A 757 -35.07 -5.63 -37.94
C GLY A 757 -34.01 -6.73 -38.12
N PRO A 758 -33.44 -6.85 -39.34
CA PRO A 758 -32.29 -7.71 -39.57
C PRO A 758 -31.06 -7.19 -38.82
N VAL A 759 -30.28 -8.07 -38.22
CA VAL A 759 -28.97 -7.74 -37.64
C VAL A 759 -27.91 -7.83 -38.74
N SER A 760 -27.05 -6.83 -38.82
CA SER A 760 -25.87 -6.82 -39.69
C SER A 760 -24.63 -6.39 -38.92
N ALA A 761 -23.45 -6.74 -39.42
CA ALA A 761 -22.18 -6.39 -38.80
C ALA A 761 -21.13 -6.01 -39.85
N SER A 762 -20.24 -5.08 -39.48
CA SER A 762 -19.00 -4.83 -40.20
C SER A 762 -17.81 -4.97 -39.26
N ILE A 763 -16.85 -5.80 -39.66
CA ILE A 763 -15.62 -6.09 -38.93
C ILE A 763 -14.47 -5.43 -39.68
N ARG A 764 -13.77 -4.51 -39.02
CA ARG A 764 -12.52 -3.90 -39.49
C ARG A 764 -11.36 -4.62 -38.82
N TRP A 765 -10.58 -5.35 -39.61
CA TRP A 765 -9.43 -6.13 -39.17
C TRP A 765 -8.15 -5.27 -39.11
N PRO A 766 -7.14 -5.63 -38.29
CA PRO A 766 -5.83 -4.96 -38.26
C PRO A 766 -5.16 -4.79 -39.63
N SER A 767 -5.34 -5.77 -40.54
CA SER A 767 -4.87 -5.69 -41.93
C SER A 767 -5.48 -4.57 -42.79
N GLY A 768 -6.46 -3.83 -42.26
CA GLY A 768 -7.23 -2.82 -42.97
C GLY A 768 -8.37 -3.38 -43.83
N LEU A 769 -8.61 -4.69 -43.81
CA LEU A 769 -9.81 -5.29 -44.41
C LEU A 769 -11.06 -4.84 -43.66
N VAL A 770 -12.13 -4.49 -44.39
CA VAL A 770 -13.48 -4.35 -43.84
C VAL A 770 -14.38 -5.43 -44.43
N GLN A 771 -14.82 -6.36 -43.59
CA GLN A 771 -15.67 -7.49 -43.94
C GLN A 771 -17.10 -7.21 -43.45
N LYS A 772 -18.11 -7.49 -44.29
CA LYS A 772 -19.52 -7.26 -43.94
C LYS A 772 -20.30 -8.57 -43.89
N LEU A 773 -21.16 -8.67 -42.88
CA LEU A 773 -22.08 -9.77 -42.62
C LEU A 773 -23.50 -9.20 -42.54
N ASN A 774 -24.47 -9.88 -43.12
CA ASN A 774 -25.88 -9.47 -43.14
C ASN A 774 -26.76 -10.65 -42.70
N ASP A 775 -28.01 -10.35 -42.35
CA ASP A 775 -29.04 -11.35 -42.00
C ASP A 775 -28.58 -12.30 -40.85
N LEU A 776 -27.84 -11.76 -39.88
CA LEU A 776 -27.36 -12.49 -38.72
C LEU A 776 -28.52 -12.86 -37.79
N ALA A 777 -28.49 -14.07 -37.25
CA ALA A 777 -29.50 -14.57 -36.33
C ALA A 777 -29.25 -14.08 -34.89
N PRO A 778 -30.24 -13.48 -34.21
CA PRO A 778 -30.19 -13.23 -32.77
C PRO A 778 -30.03 -14.51 -31.95
N ASN A 779 -29.46 -14.38 -30.75
CA ASN A 779 -29.15 -15.47 -29.81
C ASN A 779 -28.20 -16.52 -30.36
N HIS A 780 -27.17 -16.08 -31.08
CA HIS A 780 -26.12 -16.92 -31.66
C HIS A 780 -24.71 -16.37 -31.39
N ARG A 781 -23.76 -17.31 -31.28
CA ARG A 781 -22.32 -17.08 -31.42
C ARG A 781 -21.93 -17.17 -32.89
N VAL A 782 -21.18 -16.19 -33.39
CA VAL A 782 -20.78 -16.07 -34.80
C VAL A 782 -19.26 -16.16 -34.91
N TYR A 783 -18.78 -17.22 -35.55
CA TYR A 783 -17.36 -17.45 -35.82
C TYR A 783 -17.01 -16.89 -37.19
N VAL A 784 -16.02 -15.99 -37.24
CA VAL A 784 -15.63 -15.29 -38.47
C VAL A 784 -14.13 -15.40 -38.72
N THR A 785 -13.75 -15.98 -39.86
CA THR A 785 -12.38 -15.98 -40.36
C THR A 785 -12.15 -14.81 -41.31
N GLU A 786 -11.02 -14.11 -41.17
CA GLU A 786 -10.66 -12.93 -41.95
C GLU A 786 -10.63 -13.22 -43.46
N GLY A 787 -11.50 -12.52 -44.20
CA GLY A 787 -11.64 -12.66 -45.66
C GLY A 787 -12.52 -13.81 -46.13
N ALA A 788 -13.08 -14.62 -45.22
CA ALA A 788 -14.01 -15.69 -45.58
C ALA A 788 -15.38 -15.14 -46.06
N ALA A 789 -15.94 -15.74 -47.11
CA ALA A 789 -17.22 -15.33 -47.69
C ALA A 789 -18.45 -15.79 -46.87
N SER A 790 -18.25 -16.61 -45.84
CA SER A 790 -19.30 -17.20 -45.00
C SER A 790 -18.78 -17.42 -43.57
N CYS A 791 -19.59 -17.06 -42.57
CA CYS A 791 -19.36 -17.34 -41.16
C CYS A 791 -20.07 -18.64 -40.71
N ARG A 792 -19.59 -19.26 -39.62
CA ARG A 792 -20.34 -20.28 -38.86
C ARG A 792 -21.13 -19.55 -37.78
N ALA A 793 -22.38 -19.92 -37.56
CA ALA A 793 -23.21 -19.37 -36.50
C ALA A 793 -23.89 -20.51 -35.73
N GLU A 794 -23.91 -20.42 -34.41
CA GLU A 794 -24.42 -21.46 -33.51
C GLU A 794 -25.30 -20.82 -32.43
N PRO A 795 -26.47 -21.38 -32.12
CA PRO A 795 -27.35 -20.81 -31.10
C PRO A 795 -26.71 -20.97 -29.70
N PHE A 796 -26.99 -20.02 -28.81
CA PHE A 796 -26.57 -20.14 -27.42
C PHE A 796 -27.17 -21.38 -26.73
N GLY A 797 -26.42 -21.94 -25.79
CA GLY A 797 -26.83 -23.05 -24.96
C GLY A 797 -27.90 -22.68 -23.92
N PRO A 798 -28.58 -23.66 -23.33
CA PRO A 798 -29.35 -23.42 -22.11
C PRO A 798 -28.38 -23.20 -20.93
N PRO A 799 -28.70 -22.33 -19.95
CA PRO A 799 -27.91 -22.19 -18.72
C PRO A 799 -27.72 -23.54 -18.03
N LEU A 800 -26.46 -23.97 -17.84
CA LEU A 800 -26.13 -25.31 -17.35
C LEU A 800 -26.05 -25.37 -15.82
N THR A 801 -25.47 -24.33 -15.20
CA THR A 801 -25.26 -24.30 -13.75
C THR A 801 -26.48 -23.89 -12.95
N LYS A 802 -26.80 -24.67 -11.91
CA LYS A 802 -27.70 -24.19 -10.84
C LYS A 802 -26.94 -23.24 -9.93
N SER A 803 -27.32 -21.97 -9.93
CA SER A 803 -26.91 -21.06 -8.87
C SER A 803 -27.56 -21.47 -7.55
N GLU A 804 -26.75 -21.68 -6.51
CA GLU A 804 -27.22 -21.67 -5.13
C GLU A 804 -27.24 -20.22 -4.62
N SER A 805 -28.09 -19.91 -3.64
CA SER A 805 -27.94 -18.65 -2.89
C SER A 805 -26.74 -18.79 -1.97
N PRO A 806 -25.67 -17.99 -2.13
CA PRO A 806 -24.48 -18.13 -1.30
C PRO A 806 -24.81 -17.77 0.16
N GLU A 807 -24.42 -18.64 1.10
CA GLU A 807 -24.27 -18.22 2.49
C GLU A 807 -23.18 -17.14 2.55
N PRO A 808 -23.37 -16.04 3.30
CA PRO A 808 -22.34 -15.02 3.44
C PRO A 808 -21.05 -15.62 4.04
N GLN A 809 -20.00 -15.69 3.22
CA GLN A 809 -18.65 -16.04 3.69
C GLN A 809 -18.27 -15.07 4.83
N PRO A 810 -17.94 -15.56 6.03
CA PRO A 810 -17.47 -14.69 7.10
C PRO A 810 -16.09 -14.13 6.74
N THR A 811 -15.77 -12.92 7.24
CA THR A 811 -14.41 -12.36 7.10
C THR A 811 -13.38 -13.35 7.64
N GLU A 812 -12.35 -13.64 6.84
CA GLU A 812 -11.31 -14.60 7.20
C GLU A 812 -10.67 -14.28 8.56
N THR A 813 -10.69 -15.26 9.45
CA THR A 813 -10.06 -15.16 10.77
C THR A 813 -8.65 -15.73 10.65
N LEU A 814 -7.65 -14.84 10.71
CA LEU A 814 -6.24 -15.20 10.56
C LEU A 814 -5.79 -16.17 11.66
N PRO A 815 -4.96 -17.19 11.35
CA PRO A 815 -4.62 -18.23 12.30
C PRO A 815 -3.76 -17.70 13.46
N VAL A 816 -4.23 -17.94 14.69
CA VAL A 816 -3.49 -17.66 15.94
C VAL A 816 -2.55 -18.80 16.36
N ILE A 817 -2.72 -19.99 15.76
CA ILE A 817 -1.79 -21.11 15.85
C ILE A 817 -1.27 -21.43 14.45
N ALA A 818 0.05 -21.42 14.26
CA ALA A 818 0.68 -21.72 12.97
C ALA A 818 2.09 -22.29 13.15
N GLU A 819 2.45 -23.29 12.35
CA GLU A 819 3.74 -23.98 12.40
C GLU A 819 4.50 -23.80 11.08
N THR A 820 5.47 -22.88 11.04
CA THR A 820 6.13 -22.45 9.80
C THR A 820 7.59 -22.91 9.75
N TRP A 821 7.93 -23.79 8.80
CA TRP A 821 9.33 -24.04 8.42
C TRP A 821 9.88 -22.83 7.65
N LEU A 822 11.12 -22.44 7.90
CA LEU A 822 11.73 -21.29 7.23
C LEU A 822 12.37 -21.70 5.89
N LEU A 823 11.99 -20.98 4.83
CA LEU A 823 12.62 -21.04 3.50
C LEU A 823 14.08 -20.57 3.63
N ALA A 824 14.27 -19.44 4.33
CA ALA A 824 15.56 -18.83 4.65
C ALA A 824 15.80 -18.79 6.17
N PRO A 825 16.44 -19.84 6.74
CA PRO A 825 16.86 -19.87 8.15
C PRO A 825 17.68 -18.65 8.57
N VAL A 826 17.50 -18.24 9.82
CA VAL A 826 18.15 -17.07 10.41
C VAL A 826 18.90 -17.46 11.69
N THR A 827 20.12 -16.96 11.90
CA THR A 827 20.83 -17.20 13.17
C THR A 827 20.00 -16.67 14.34
N ALA A 828 19.78 -17.52 15.34
CA ALA A 828 19.13 -17.09 16.58
C ALA A 828 19.99 -16.01 17.26
N PRO A 829 19.44 -14.82 17.58
CA PRO A 829 20.19 -13.79 18.29
C PRO A 829 20.72 -14.31 19.64
N ASP A 830 22.02 -14.17 19.88
CA ASP A 830 22.62 -14.68 21.11
C ASP A 830 22.16 -13.87 22.33
N PHE A 831 22.08 -14.54 23.47
CA PHE A 831 21.75 -13.94 24.76
C PHE A 831 22.48 -14.69 25.86
N SER A 832 22.64 -14.05 27.02
CA SER A 832 23.14 -14.69 28.24
C SER A 832 22.23 -14.33 29.41
N LEU A 833 21.35 -15.27 29.79
CA LEU A 833 20.30 -15.04 30.79
C LEU A 833 20.46 -15.98 31.98
N ALA A 834 20.15 -15.50 33.17
CA ALA A 834 20.14 -16.31 34.39
C ALA A 834 18.80 -17.02 34.60
N ALA A 835 18.87 -18.25 35.10
CA ALA A 835 17.74 -18.94 35.71
C ALA A 835 17.59 -18.54 37.20
N ALA A 836 16.50 -18.97 37.82
CA ALA A 836 16.14 -18.64 39.21
C ALA A 836 17.15 -19.11 40.28
N ASP A 837 18.03 -20.05 39.94
CA ASP A 837 19.12 -20.56 40.78
C ASP A 837 20.44 -19.76 40.64
N GLY A 838 20.48 -18.77 39.73
CA GLY A 838 21.67 -18.02 39.37
C GLY A 838 22.52 -18.67 38.26
N THR A 839 22.17 -19.86 37.78
CA THR A 839 22.88 -20.50 36.66
C THR A 839 22.64 -19.69 35.40
N THR A 840 23.72 -19.26 34.73
CA THR A 840 23.65 -18.45 33.52
C THR A 840 23.72 -19.33 32.27
N TYR A 841 22.78 -19.13 31.34
CA TYR A 841 22.62 -19.89 30.10
C TYR A 841 22.87 -18.97 28.89
N PRO A 842 24.11 -18.93 28.36
CA PRO A 842 24.39 -18.33 27.06
C PRO A 842 23.92 -19.25 25.92
N LEU A 843 23.15 -18.74 24.96
CA LEU A 843 22.63 -19.55 23.85
C LEU A 843 23.76 -20.08 22.95
N SER A 844 24.83 -19.30 22.74
CA SER A 844 26.04 -19.74 22.03
C SER A 844 26.74 -20.97 22.62
N ALA A 845 26.59 -21.26 23.92
CA ALA A 845 27.12 -22.50 24.53
C ALA A 845 26.29 -23.76 24.22
N LEU A 846 25.17 -23.61 23.51
CA LEU A 846 24.36 -24.72 22.99
C LEU A 846 24.59 -25.02 21.51
N ARG A 847 25.50 -24.30 20.82
CA ARG A 847 25.95 -24.69 19.46
C ARG A 847 26.40 -26.15 19.43
N GLY A 848 26.08 -26.85 18.33
CA GLY A 848 26.22 -28.31 18.22
C GLY A 848 25.10 -29.12 18.90
N LYS A 849 24.00 -28.47 19.32
CA LYS A 849 22.79 -29.12 19.86
C LYS A 849 21.56 -28.44 19.27
N ARG A 850 20.45 -29.17 19.17
CA ARG A 850 19.14 -28.59 18.80
C ARG A 850 18.58 -27.88 20.02
N VAL A 851 17.98 -26.71 19.87
CA VAL A 851 17.40 -25.93 20.98
C VAL A 851 15.96 -25.51 20.64
N LEU A 852 15.03 -25.67 21.58
CA LEU A 852 13.71 -25.06 21.51
C LEU A 852 13.68 -23.89 22.49
N LEU A 853 13.55 -22.68 21.95
CA LEU A 853 13.29 -21.47 22.73
C LEU A 853 11.76 -21.32 22.84
N TYR A 854 11.23 -21.26 24.05
CA TYR A 854 9.79 -21.16 24.31
C TYR A 854 9.50 -19.85 25.06
N PHE A 855 8.95 -18.85 24.37
CA PHE A 855 8.61 -17.55 24.93
C PHE A 855 7.18 -17.58 25.50
N TRP A 856 7.01 -17.13 26.75
CA TRP A 856 5.74 -17.25 27.47
C TRP A 856 5.52 -16.16 28.52
N THR A 857 4.28 -16.03 29.00
CA THR A 857 3.89 -15.10 30.07
C THR A 857 3.04 -15.82 31.13
N ALA A 858 3.25 -15.51 32.41
CA ALA A 858 2.43 -15.99 33.52
C ALA A 858 1.03 -15.35 33.57
N ALA A 859 0.70 -14.46 32.63
CA ALA A 859 -0.65 -13.93 32.43
C ALA A 859 -1.54 -14.83 31.53
N SER A 860 -0.96 -15.76 30.76
CA SER A 860 -1.68 -16.59 29.79
C SER A 860 -1.93 -18.01 30.30
N GLU A 861 -3.19 -18.45 30.28
CA GLU A 861 -3.58 -19.82 30.66
C GLU A 861 -3.04 -20.85 29.66
N ALA A 862 -3.05 -20.52 28.36
CA ALA A 862 -2.46 -21.34 27.31
C ALA A 862 -0.95 -21.54 27.53
N CYS A 863 -0.21 -20.49 27.95
CA CYS A 863 1.19 -20.63 28.36
C CYS A 863 1.36 -21.61 29.54
N ALA A 864 0.46 -21.56 30.53
CA ALA A 864 0.51 -22.43 31.71
C ALA A 864 0.11 -23.89 31.43
N GLU A 865 -0.78 -24.14 30.45
CA GLU A 865 -1.07 -25.50 29.94
C GLU A 865 0.09 -26.06 29.11
N ASN A 866 0.71 -25.23 28.28
CA ASN A 866 1.80 -25.69 27.43
C ASN A 866 3.07 -26.00 28.25
N LEU A 867 3.40 -25.21 29.28
CA LEU A 867 4.42 -25.56 30.30
C LEU A 867 4.15 -26.91 30.99
N ARG A 868 2.89 -27.20 31.35
CA ARG A 868 2.49 -28.50 31.94
C ARG A 868 2.60 -29.67 30.93
N SER A 869 2.64 -29.38 29.63
CA SER A 869 2.91 -30.37 28.59
C SER A 869 4.41 -30.56 28.36
N LEU A 870 5.18 -29.47 28.34
CA LEU A 870 6.66 -29.50 28.30
C LEU A 870 7.26 -30.29 29.47
N GLU A 871 6.75 -30.15 30.69
CA GLU A 871 7.21 -30.93 31.85
C GLU A 871 7.12 -32.45 31.62
N ARG A 872 6.09 -32.92 30.89
CA ARG A 872 5.88 -34.34 30.59
C ARG A 872 6.84 -34.90 29.54
N VAL A 873 7.36 -34.08 28.63
CA VAL A 873 8.14 -34.53 27.45
C VAL A 873 9.61 -34.12 27.44
N HIS A 874 10.00 -33.04 28.15
CA HIS A 874 11.33 -32.43 28.00
C HIS A 874 12.51 -33.39 28.29
N LYS A 875 12.32 -34.43 29.10
CA LYS A 875 13.35 -35.46 29.37
C LYS A 875 13.55 -36.39 28.17
N SER A 876 12.46 -36.87 27.57
CA SER A 876 12.49 -37.61 26.30
C SER A 876 13.12 -36.78 25.17
N TRP A 877 12.82 -35.48 25.12
CA TRP A 877 13.46 -34.54 24.20
C TRP A 877 14.96 -34.35 24.51
N ALA A 878 15.35 -34.30 25.79
CA ALA A 878 16.75 -34.16 26.21
C ALA A 878 17.59 -35.39 25.86
N ASP A 879 17.03 -36.60 26.02
CA ASP A 879 17.62 -37.86 25.57
C ASP A 879 17.67 -37.93 24.03
N GLY A 880 16.64 -37.40 23.36
CA GLY A 880 16.57 -37.22 21.90
C GLY A 880 17.39 -36.05 21.33
N GLY A 881 18.26 -35.40 22.12
CA GLY A 881 19.21 -34.39 21.65
C GLY A 881 18.71 -32.94 21.57
N LEU A 882 17.43 -32.67 21.85
CA LEU A 882 16.89 -31.30 21.94
C LEU A 882 17.17 -30.70 23.34
N ARG A 883 17.33 -29.39 23.45
CA ARG A 883 17.38 -28.66 24.73
C ARG A 883 16.28 -27.61 24.79
N LEU A 884 15.49 -27.60 25.86
CA LEU A 884 14.42 -26.63 26.10
C LEU A 884 14.97 -25.47 26.94
N LEU A 885 14.74 -24.23 26.52
CA LEU A 885 14.88 -23.02 27.33
C LEU A 885 13.54 -22.27 27.35
N ALA A 886 12.92 -22.14 28.52
CA ALA A 886 11.63 -21.46 28.68
C ALA A 886 11.84 -20.02 29.15
N MET A 887 11.50 -19.04 28.30
CA MET A 887 11.79 -17.63 28.49
C MET A 887 10.53 -16.89 28.97
N GLN A 888 10.49 -16.57 30.27
CA GLN A 888 9.40 -15.81 30.89
C GLN A 888 9.54 -14.33 30.51
N CYS A 889 8.52 -13.78 29.87
CA CYS A 889 8.50 -12.44 29.29
C CYS A 889 7.67 -11.42 30.11
N ASP A 890 7.18 -11.79 31.30
CA ASP A 890 6.40 -10.91 32.17
C ASP A 890 7.08 -10.68 33.53
N ASN A 891 6.97 -9.44 34.02
CA ASN A 891 7.73 -8.91 35.17
C ASN A 891 7.28 -9.45 36.55
N ARG A 892 6.57 -10.58 36.59
CA ARG A 892 6.13 -11.24 37.82
C ARG A 892 7.22 -12.18 38.32
N GLN A 893 7.81 -11.87 39.47
CA GLN A 893 8.58 -12.84 40.28
C GLN A 893 7.66 -14.01 40.65
N SER A 894 7.66 -15.05 39.80
CA SER A 894 6.61 -16.05 39.81
C SER A 894 7.02 -17.29 40.61
N THR A 895 6.14 -17.75 41.49
CA THR A 895 6.31 -19.02 42.25
C THR A 895 6.23 -20.26 41.35
N HIS A 896 6.24 -20.09 40.03
CA HIS A 896 6.28 -21.13 39.02
C HIS A 896 7.71 -21.57 38.70
N GLN A 897 8.73 -20.71 38.91
CA GLN A 897 10.14 -21.04 38.60
C GLN A 897 10.67 -22.27 39.38
N GLN A 898 10.07 -22.62 40.52
CA GLN A 898 10.42 -23.80 41.33
C GLN A 898 9.52 -25.03 41.06
N ARG A 899 8.62 -25.00 40.05
CA ARG A 899 7.64 -26.07 39.78
C ARG A 899 7.98 -26.99 38.62
N PHE A 900 8.98 -26.64 37.81
CA PHE A 900 9.34 -27.34 36.57
C PHE A 900 10.78 -27.82 36.65
N SER A 901 11.11 -28.93 35.96
CA SER A 901 12.45 -29.54 36.03
C SER A 901 13.36 -29.26 34.83
N PHE A 902 12.96 -28.27 33.99
CA PHE A 902 13.75 -27.66 32.93
C PHE A 902 14.08 -26.18 33.22
N PRO A 903 15.10 -25.58 32.58
CA PRO A 903 15.47 -24.18 32.83
C PRO A 903 14.36 -23.19 32.44
N ILE A 904 13.96 -22.36 33.41
CA ILE A 904 13.17 -21.14 33.18
C ILE A 904 14.09 -19.93 33.36
N LEU A 905 14.17 -19.11 32.32
CA LEU A 905 14.96 -17.88 32.23
C LEU A 905 14.02 -16.69 32.25
N THR A 906 14.37 -15.61 32.95
CA THR A 906 13.67 -14.33 32.79
C THR A 906 14.27 -13.61 31.59
N ALA A 907 13.44 -13.23 30.61
CA ALA A 907 13.89 -12.42 29.48
C ALA A 907 14.28 -11.02 29.95
N SER A 908 15.41 -10.50 29.45
CA SER A 908 15.72 -9.07 29.60
C SER A 908 14.93 -8.24 28.57
N ASP A 909 14.73 -6.95 28.83
CA ASP A 909 14.09 -6.05 27.85
C ASP A 909 14.81 -6.07 26.49
N ASP A 910 16.14 -6.14 26.49
CA ASP A 910 16.95 -6.29 25.29
C ASP A 910 16.68 -7.61 24.56
N THR A 911 16.56 -8.74 25.28
CA THR A 911 16.28 -10.05 24.66
C THR A 911 14.85 -10.11 24.13
N ALA A 912 13.89 -9.53 24.85
CA ALA A 912 12.52 -9.38 24.41
C ALA A 912 12.44 -8.56 23.11
N ALA A 913 12.97 -7.34 23.11
CA ALA A 913 13.00 -6.45 21.96
C ALA A 913 13.74 -7.03 20.74
N VAL A 914 14.85 -7.75 20.96
CA VAL A 914 15.63 -8.33 19.85
C VAL A 914 14.89 -9.46 19.14
N TYR A 915 14.14 -10.29 19.88
CA TYR A 915 13.31 -11.35 19.29
C TYR A 915 11.97 -10.83 18.76
N ASP A 916 11.43 -9.75 19.34
CA ASP A 916 10.25 -9.04 18.83
C ASP A 916 10.51 -8.43 17.43
N ILE A 917 11.59 -7.65 17.28
CA ILE A 917 12.05 -7.15 15.98
C ILE A 917 12.28 -8.32 15.00
N LEU A 918 12.88 -9.42 15.45
CA LEU A 918 13.11 -10.57 14.57
C LEU A 918 11.79 -11.17 14.07
N TYR A 919 10.80 -11.29 14.95
CA TYR A 919 9.48 -11.86 14.65
C TYR A 919 8.70 -11.03 13.64
N CYS A 920 8.66 -9.69 13.79
CA CYS A 920 8.09 -8.77 12.81
C CYS A 920 8.65 -8.98 11.39
N PHE A 921 9.97 -9.16 11.28
CA PHE A 921 10.70 -9.35 10.01
C PHE A 921 10.78 -10.82 9.54
N LEU A 922 10.26 -11.78 10.31
CA LEU A 922 10.15 -13.19 9.88
C LEU A 922 8.99 -13.41 8.89
N PHE A 923 7.98 -12.54 8.92
CA PHE A 923 6.75 -12.63 8.12
C PHE A 923 6.43 -11.39 7.27
N ASP A 924 7.34 -10.38 7.25
CA ASP A 924 7.08 -9.00 6.77
C ASP A 924 5.74 -8.44 7.29
N ARG A 925 5.42 -8.71 8.56
CA ARG A 925 4.18 -8.34 9.23
C ARG A 925 4.53 -7.89 10.64
N HIS A 926 4.59 -6.57 10.81
CA HIS A 926 5.12 -5.90 11.99
C HIS A 926 4.10 -5.90 13.14
N ARG A 927 3.73 -7.10 13.59
CA ARG A 927 2.93 -7.33 14.79
C ARG A 927 3.83 -7.86 15.90
N ASP A 928 3.72 -7.26 17.08
CA ASP A 928 4.43 -7.63 18.30
C ASP A 928 4.28 -9.14 18.61
N LEU A 929 5.34 -9.75 19.14
CA LEU A 929 5.48 -11.19 19.38
C LEU A 929 4.32 -11.75 20.21
N SER A 930 3.55 -12.65 19.62
CA SER A 930 2.44 -13.33 20.31
C SER A 930 2.95 -14.40 21.29
N LEU A 931 2.29 -14.54 22.43
CA LEU A 931 2.70 -15.45 23.51
C LEU A 931 1.59 -16.49 23.83
N PRO A 932 1.91 -17.80 23.80
CA PRO A 932 3.24 -18.38 23.58
C PRO A 932 3.66 -18.37 22.10
N THR A 933 4.98 -18.28 21.86
CA THR A 933 5.61 -18.56 20.56
C THR A 933 6.95 -19.26 20.81
N SER A 934 7.34 -20.14 19.90
CA SER A 934 8.57 -20.94 20.02
C SER A 934 9.41 -20.94 18.75
N PHE A 935 10.73 -21.03 18.94
CA PHE A 935 11.71 -21.10 17.86
C PHE A 935 12.54 -22.38 17.99
N LEU A 936 12.50 -23.26 16.97
CA LEU A 936 13.40 -24.41 16.86
C LEU A 936 14.70 -23.96 16.18
N VAL A 937 15.78 -24.04 16.95
CA VAL A 937 17.15 -23.75 16.54
C VAL A 937 17.89 -25.06 16.26
N ASP A 938 18.58 -25.13 15.12
CA ASP A 938 19.37 -26.28 14.73
C ASP A 938 20.77 -26.30 15.38
N GLU A 939 21.55 -27.35 15.08
CA GLU A 939 22.90 -27.54 15.62
C GLU A 939 23.92 -26.47 15.16
N ARG A 940 23.61 -25.72 14.10
CA ARG A 940 24.45 -24.62 13.56
C ARG A 940 24.12 -23.29 14.25
N GLY A 941 23.02 -23.20 15.00
CA GLY A 941 22.52 -21.98 15.63
C GLY A 941 21.53 -21.21 14.75
N GLU A 942 20.93 -21.84 13.75
CA GLU A 942 19.90 -21.22 12.89
C GLU A 942 18.49 -21.64 13.35
N ILE A 943 17.60 -20.66 13.51
CA ILE A 943 16.16 -20.89 13.59
C ILE A 943 15.73 -21.50 12.25
N VAL A 944 15.11 -22.68 12.31
CA VAL A 944 14.64 -23.44 11.14
C VAL A 944 13.12 -23.62 11.11
N LYS A 945 12.43 -23.55 12.26
CA LYS A 945 10.97 -23.60 12.36
C LYS A 945 10.47 -22.68 13.48
N ILE A 946 9.31 -22.04 13.25
CA ILE A 946 8.58 -21.23 14.23
C ILE A 946 7.26 -21.94 14.56
N TYR A 947 6.87 -21.90 15.83
CA TYR A 947 5.55 -22.32 16.30
C TYR A 947 4.90 -21.10 16.95
N GLN A 948 3.91 -20.54 16.26
CA GLN A 948 3.10 -19.44 16.74
C GLN A 948 1.93 -20.05 17.53
N GLY A 949 1.66 -19.57 18.74
CA GLY A 949 0.66 -20.16 19.62
C GLY A 949 1.14 -21.42 20.37
N PRO A 950 0.23 -22.15 21.04
CA PRO A 950 0.59 -23.29 21.91
C PRO A 950 1.17 -24.48 21.14
N LEU A 951 2.30 -25.02 21.61
CA LEU A 951 2.97 -26.17 20.98
C LEU A 951 2.12 -27.45 21.02
N ASN A 952 2.01 -28.12 19.87
CA ASN A 952 1.78 -29.55 19.84
C ASN A 952 3.10 -30.29 20.08
N VAL A 953 3.23 -30.98 21.22
CA VAL A 953 4.47 -31.68 21.61
C VAL A 953 4.81 -32.87 20.71
N ASP A 954 3.83 -33.48 20.05
CA ASP A 954 4.04 -34.61 19.15
C ASP A 954 4.56 -34.14 17.78
N ASN A 955 4.09 -32.98 17.29
CA ASN A 955 4.64 -32.31 16.12
C ASN A 955 6.12 -31.99 16.35
N VAL A 956 6.45 -31.31 17.45
CA VAL A 956 7.84 -30.99 17.84
C VAL A 956 8.70 -32.27 17.91
N GLN A 957 8.17 -33.36 18.48
CA GLN A 957 8.90 -34.64 18.56
C GLN A 957 9.21 -35.24 17.18
N GLN A 958 8.39 -34.97 16.16
CA GLN A 958 8.66 -35.36 14.78
C GLN A 958 9.59 -34.36 14.08
N ASP A 959 9.37 -33.05 14.23
CA ASP A 959 10.18 -31.99 13.61
C ASP A 959 11.67 -32.09 13.97
N ILE A 960 12.00 -32.44 15.21
CA ILE A 960 13.39 -32.66 15.66
C ILE A 960 14.10 -33.72 14.79
N ARG A 961 13.39 -34.75 14.34
CA ARG A 961 13.94 -35.86 13.55
C ARG A 961 14.11 -35.47 12.09
N ASP A 962 13.16 -34.68 11.59
CA ASP A 962 13.00 -34.39 10.17
C ASP A 962 13.42 -32.94 9.81
N ILE A 963 14.40 -32.37 10.50
CA ILE A 963 14.99 -31.07 10.15
C ILE A 963 15.63 -31.19 8.75
N PRO A 964 15.25 -30.35 7.76
CA PRO A 964 15.84 -30.34 6.43
C PRO A 964 17.37 -30.14 6.41
N ASN A 965 18.07 -30.97 5.64
CA ASN A 965 19.51 -30.92 5.47
C ASN A 965 19.91 -30.30 4.11
N SER A 966 19.00 -30.28 3.14
CA SER A 966 19.19 -29.63 1.83
C SER A 966 18.24 -28.44 1.62
N ALA A 967 18.53 -27.62 0.59
CA ALA A 967 17.64 -26.52 0.20
C ALA A 967 16.31 -27.03 -0.39
N ALA A 968 16.35 -28.12 -1.17
CA ALA A 968 15.15 -28.74 -1.72
C ALA A 968 14.23 -29.29 -0.61
N GLU A 969 14.79 -29.94 0.42
CA GLU A 969 14.03 -30.39 1.58
C GLU A 969 13.40 -29.22 2.36
N ARG A 970 14.06 -28.06 2.45
CA ARG A 970 13.45 -26.87 3.09
C ARG A 970 12.26 -26.36 2.28
N ILE A 971 12.44 -26.16 0.97
CA ILE A 971 11.38 -25.65 0.09
C ILE A 971 10.17 -26.58 0.12
N ALA A 972 10.39 -27.89 -0.02
CA ALA A 972 9.33 -28.91 0.03
C ALA A 972 8.66 -29.09 1.41
N LYS A 973 9.16 -28.45 2.47
CA LYS A 973 8.55 -28.40 3.81
C LYS A 973 7.96 -27.05 4.21
N ALA A 974 8.41 -25.98 3.57
CA ALA A 974 8.04 -24.61 3.93
C ALA A 974 6.99 -24.00 2.98
N LEU A 975 6.85 -24.53 1.76
CA LEU A 975 5.74 -24.20 0.87
C LEU A 975 4.56 -25.16 1.11
N PRO A 976 3.30 -24.69 1.04
CA PRO A 976 2.11 -25.54 1.18
C PRO A 976 1.81 -26.39 -0.06
N PHE A 977 2.41 -26.04 -1.21
CA PHE A 977 2.21 -26.71 -2.51
C PHE A 977 3.54 -27.16 -3.13
N PRO A 978 3.54 -28.13 -4.07
CA PRO A 978 4.75 -28.59 -4.74
C PRO A 978 5.47 -27.47 -5.49
N ALA A 979 6.81 -27.57 -5.55
CA ALA A 979 7.65 -26.65 -6.32
C ALA A 979 8.21 -27.35 -7.56
N ASN A 980 7.57 -27.12 -8.72
CA ASN A 980 7.98 -27.71 -10.00
C ASN A 980 9.09 -26.94 -10.72
N THR A 981 9.42 -25.71 -10.29
CA THR A 981 10.53 -24.89 -10.81
C THR A 981 11.69 -24.78 -9.80
N PRO A 982 12.92 -25.22 -10.15
CA PRO A 982 14.07 -25.26 -9.23
C PRO A 982 14.84 -23.94 -9.12
N THR A 983 14.26 -22.82 -9.58
CA THR A 983 14.97 -21.58 -9.93
C THR A 983 14.87 -20.44 -8.90
N LEU A 984 13.94 -20.50 -7.95
CA LEU A 984 13.57 -19.35 -7.10
C LEU A 984 14.51 -19.18 -5.88
N PRO A 985 15.31 -18.08 -5.80
CA PRO A 985 16.13 -17.80 -4.63
C PRO A 985 15.31 -17.13 -3.51
N PHE A 986 14.82 -17.92 -2.57
CA PHE A 986 14.21 -17.38 -1.34
C PHE A 986 15.26 -16.68 -0.46
N SER A 987 14.98 -15.44 -0.05
CA SER A 987 15.92 -14.55 0.64
C SER A 987 15.20 -13.68 1.66
N ARG A 988 15.92 -13.07 2.62
CA ARG A 988 15.33 -12.15 3.60
C ARG A 988 16.00 -10.79 3.51
N ASN A 989 15.22 -9.72 3.67
CA ASN A 989 15.69 -8.35 3.68
C ASN A 989 16.51 -8.03 4.95
N TYR A 990 17.77 -8.46 4.96
CA TYR A 990 18.72 -8.19 6.04
C TYR A 990 19.14 -6.71 6.11
N LEU A 991 18.89 -5.93 5.06
CA LEU A 991 19.20 -4.50 5.04
C LEU A 991 18.21 -3.70 5.90
N SER A 992 16.90 -3.87 5.67
CA SER A 992 15.87 -3.25 6.54
C SER A 992 15.88 -3.82 7.96
N LEU A 993 16.10 -5.13 8.16
CA LEU A 993 16.26 -5.69 9.52
C LEU A 993 17.48 -5.08 10.25
N GLY A 994 18.59 -4.87 9.56
CA GLY A 994 19.77 -4.18 10.11
C GLY A 994 19.51 -2.72 10.44
N SER A 995 18.74 -2.03 9.59
CA SER A 995 18.28 -0.64 9.80
C SER A 995 17.45 -0.53 11.09
N THR A 996 16.43 -1.39 11.27
CA THR A 996 15.58 -1.41 12.47
C THR A 996 16.38 -1.68 13.74
N TYR A 997 17.27 -2.68 13.74
CA TYR A 997 18.15 -2.94 14.89
C TYR A 997 19.07 -1.75 15.19
N PHE A 998 19.58 -1.05 14.18
CA PHE A 998 20.43 0.14 14.38
C PHE A 998 19.64 1.30 14.99
N GLN A 999 18.45 1.60 14.46
CA GLN A 999 17.56 2.66 14.96
C GLN A 999 17.05 2.40 16.37
N ARG A 1000 16.95 1.13 16.79
CA ARG A 1000 16.54 0.72 18.15
C ARG A 1000 17.69 0.52 19.13
N GLY A 1001 18.95 0.78 18.75
CA GLY A 1001 20.12 0.71 19.64
C GLY A 1001 20.75 -0.70 19.82
N TYR A 1002 20.44 -1.65 18.95
CA TYR A 1002 20.91 -3.04 18.98
C TYR A 1002 22.06 -3.26 17.98
N PHE A 1003 23.18 -2.56 18.20
CA PHE A 1003 24.27 -2.44 17.22
C PHE A 1003 24.99 -3.77 16.87
N GLU A 1004 24.95 -4.79 17.72
CA GLU A 1004 25.53 -6.11 17.44
C GLU A 1004 24.65 -6.92 16.45
N GLN A 1005 23.35 -6.89 16.69
CA GLN A 1005 22.32 -7.50 15.85
C GLN A 1005 22.27 -6.79 14.49
N ALA A 1006 22.33 -5.45 14.49
CA ALA A 1006 22.45 -4.64 13.28
C ALA A 1006 23.71 -4.97 12.47
N GLY A 1007 24.87 -5.05 13.11
CA GLY A 1007 26.13 -5.43 12.46
C GLY A 1007 26.06 -6.82 11.83
N THR A 1008 25.45 -7.79 12.53
CA THR A 1008 25.24 -9.15 12.03
C THR A 1008 24.30 -9.18 10.82
N ALA A 1009 23.25 -8.37 10.83
CA ALA A 1009 22.32 -8.24 9.71
C ALA A 1009 22.99 -7.59 8.48
N PHE A 1010 23.69 -6.46 8.64
CA PHE A 1010 24.44 -5.83 7.54
C PHE A 1010 25.55 -6.74 6.98
N GLN A 1011 26.20 -7.57 7.80
CA GLN A 1011 27.14 -8.59 7.33
C GLN A 1011 26.48 -9.71 6.52
N ARG A 1012 25.22 -10.07 6.82
CA ARG A 1012 24.43 -10.98 5.97
C ARG A 1012 24.05 -10.30 4.65
N ALA A 1013 23.58 -9.05 4.69
CA ALA A 1013 23.31 -8.27 3.48
C ALA A 1013 24.54 -8.14 2.58
N LEU A 1014 25.76 -7.95 3.11
CA LEU A 1014 27.02 -7.93 2.34
C LEU A 1014 27.52 -9.29 1.84
N ARG A 1015 27.00 -10.40 2.37
CA ARG A 1015 27.24 -11.75 1.86
C ARG A 1015 26.31 -12.04 0.69
N ASP A 1016 25.06 -11.59 0.80
CA ASP A 1016 24.00 -11.84 -0.16
C ASP A 1016 24.07 -10.88 -1.36
N ASP A 1017 24.44 -9.61 -1.12
CA ASP A 1017 24.93 -8.66 -2.12
C ASP A 1017 26.26 -8.00 -1.69
N PRO A 1018 27.41 -8.49 -2.19
CA PRO A 1018 28.73 -7.87 -1.98
C PRO A 1018 28.91 -6.47 -2.59
N GLN A 1019 27.94 -5.92 -3.33
CA GLN A 1019 27.97 -4.58 -3.93
C GLN A 1019 27.01 -3.57 -3.29
N SER A 1020 26.27 -3.94 -2.24
CA SER A 1020 25.41 -2.99 -1.51
C SER A 1020 26.22 -1.88 -0.85
N ALA A 1021 26.15 -0.65 -1.37
CA ALA A 1021 26.74 0.52 -0.71
C ALA A 1021 26.10 0.76 0.67
N GLU A 1022 24.82 0.45 0.81
CA GLU A 1022 24.02 0.66 2.00
C GLU A 1022 24.37 -0.28 3.15
N ALA A 1023 24.58 -1.57 2.88
CA ALA A 1023 25.04 -2.50 3.91
C ALA A 1023 26.48 -2.16 4.35
N ASN A 1024 27.32 -1.61 3.46
CA ASN A 1024 28.61 -1.02 3.86
C ASN A 1024 28.40 0.24 4.74
N TYR A 1025 27.49 1.16 4.39
CA TYR A 1025 27.19 2.36 5.17
C TYR A 1025 26.59 2.04 6.56
N GLY A 1026 25.65 1.09 6.64
CA GLY A 1026 25.05 0.63 7.88
C GLY A 1026 26.07 -0.05 8.80
N LEU A 1027 26.91 -0.94 8.26
CA LEU A 1027 28.00 -1.58 9.00
C LEU A 1027 29.06 -0.57 9.47
N GLY A 1028 29.39 0.42 8.63
CA GLY A 1028 30.27 1.53 9.00
C GLY A 1028 29.70 2.39 10.14
N SER A 1029 28.38 2.61 10.13
CA SER A 1029 27.65 3.34 11.18
C SER A 1029 27.58 2.54 12.49
N VAL A 1030 27.41 1.21 12.42
CA VAL A 1030 27.56 0.30 13.56
C VAL A 1030 28.96 0.40 14.16
N TYR A 1031 30.01 0.32 13.34
CA TYR A 1031 31.39 0.44 13.82
C TYR A 1031 31.68 1.83 14.40
N LEU A 1032 31.12 2.90 13.84
CA LEU A 1032 31.22 4.26 14.39
C LEU A 1032 30.59 4.36 15.79
N LYS A 1033 29.37 3.83 15.99
CA LYS A 1033 28.71 3.74 17.31
C LYS A 1033 29.52 2.86 18.28
N GLN A 1034 30.21 1.82 17.80
CA GLN A 1034 31.12 0.97 18.59
C GLN A 1034 32.52 1.56 18.81
N SER A 1035 32.77 2.83 18.43
CA SER A 1035 34.09 3.50 18.50
C SER A 1035 35.21 2.83 17.67
N LYS A 1036 34.87 1.94 16.74
CA LYS A 1036 35.76 1.21 15.83
C LYS A 1036 36.10 2.06 14.59
N ALA A 1037 36.85 3.12 14.82
CA ALA A 1037 37.06 4.19 13.84
C ALA A 1037 37.79 3.76 12.54
N ALA A 1038 38.61 2.71 12.59
CA ALA A 1038 39.33 2.21 11.41
C ALA A 1038 38.41 1.36 10.52
N GLU A 1039 37.64 0.46 11.14
CA GLU A 1039 36.65 -0.39 10.48
C GLU A 1039 35.49 0.45 9.92
N ALA A 1040 35.02 1.45 10.68
CA ALA A 1040 34.04 2.43 10.22
C ALA A 1040 34.53 3.18 8.97
N ARG A 1041 35.77 3.69 8.99
CA ARG A 1041 36.39 4.35 7.82
C ARG A 1041 36.44 3.40 6.63
N ALA A 1042 36.90 2.17 6.80
CA ALA A 1042 37.00 1.18 5.72
C ALA A 1042 35.63 0.89 5.09
N CYS A 1043 34.59 0.72 5.90
CA CYS A 1043 33.21 0.53 5.43
C CYS A 1043 32.66 1.74 4.67
N PHE A 1044 32.81 2.98 5.17
CA PHE A 1044 32.35 4.17 4.45
C PHE A 1044 33.15 4.40 3.15
N GLU A 1045 34.47 4.19 3.17
CA GLU A 1045 35.31 4.21 1.96
C GLU A 1045 34.91 3.14 0.93
N ALA A 1046 34.29 2.04 1.36
CA ALA A 1046 33.82 0.97 0.50
C ALA A 1046 32.37 1.16 0.03
N ALA A 1047 31.58 1.99 0.73
CA ALA A 1047 30.25 2.44 0.30
C ALA A 1047 30.34 3.47 -0.84
N VAL A 1048 31.18 4.50 -0.71
CA VAL A 1048 31.30 5.59 -1.70
C VAL A 1048 31.92 5.18 -3.05
N LYS A 1049 32.49 3.96 -3.14
CA LYS A 1049 33.12 3.39 -4.35
C LYS A 1049 32.19 2.46 -5.14
N ARG A 1050 31.02 2.12 -4.61
CA ARG A 1050 30.00 1.26 -5.24
C ARG A 1050 28.84 2.11 -5.73
N ASP A 1051 27.86 1.50 -6.38
CA ASP A 1051 26.57 2.15 -6.61
C ASP A 1051 25.59 1.93 -5.47
N SER A 1052 24.71 2.92 -5.29
CA SER A 1052 23.83 3.07 -4.15
C SER A 1052 22.41 3.24 -4.64
N SER A 1053 21.50 2.40 -4.19
CA SER A 1053 20.08 2.46 -4.59
C SER A 1053 19.37 3.72 -4.05
N TYR A 1054 19.99 4.41 -3.09
CA TYR A 1054 19.46 5.55 -2.37
C TYR A 1054 20.39 6.74 -2.61
N PRO A 1055 19.87 7.96 -2.91
CA PRO A 1055 20.69 9.15 -3.13
C PRO A 1055 21.61 9.48 -1.94
N ASP A 1056 21.11 9.28 -0.73
CA ASP A 1056 21.70 9.75 0.52
C ASP A 1056 22.82 8.87 1.08
N THR A 1057 22.97 7.62 0.62
CA THR A 1057 24.02 6.70 1.09
C THR A 1057 25.42 7.28 0.89
N LYS A 1058 25.69 7.82 -0.31
CA LYS A 1058 27.01 8.37 -0.66
C LYS A 1058 27.28 9.70 0.06
N PRO A 1059 26.38 10.71 0.08
CA PRO A 1059 26.51 11.91 0.90
C PRO A 1059 26.74 11.63 2.39
N ASN A 1060 25.94 10.75 3.01
CA ASN A 1060 26.09 10.40 4.43
C ASN A 1060 27.42 9.69 4.71
N ALA A 1061 27.84 8.75 3.84
CA ALA A 1061 29.14 8.09 3.96
C ALA A 1061 30.32 9.08 3.82
N TRP A 1062 30.28 10.00 2.85
CA TRP A 1062 31.29 11.06 2.72
C TRP A 1062 31.31 12.00 3.93
N ASN A 1063 30.16 12.39 4.47
CA ASN A 1063 30.09 13.22 5.67
C ASN A 1063 30.64 12.49 6.91
N ASN A 1064 30.34 11.20 7.08
CA ASN A 1064 30.91 10.40 8.18
C ASN A 1064 32.43 10.20 8.04
N LEU A 1065 32.95 10.06 6.82
CA LEU A 1065 34.40 10.11 6.56
C LEU A 1065 34.99 11.46 6.95
N GLY A 1066 34.31 12.57 6.64
CA GLY A 1066 34.72 13.92 7.04
C GLY A 1066 34.75 14.11 8.56
N LEU A 1067 33.75 13.58 9.28
CA LEU A 1067 33.71 13.58 10.75
C LEU A 1067 34.87 12.77 11.34
N LEU A 1068 35.13 11.56 10.83
CA LEU A 1068 36.26 10.71 11.26
C LEU A 1068 37.63 11.39 11.00
N ALA A 1069 37.80 12.05 9.86
CA ALA A 1069 39.00 12.82 9.55
C ALA A 1069 39.16 14.04 10.48
N THR A 1070 38.06 14.72 10.82
CA THR A 1070 38.01 15.87 11.75
C THR A 1070 38.41 15.44 13.17
N GLN A 1071 37.85 14.35 13.68
CA GLN A 1071 38.21 13.76 14.98
C GLN A 1071 39.70 13.40 15.08
N GLN A 1072 40.31 13.03 13.94
CA GLN A 1072 41.73 12.67 13.85
C GLN A 1072 42.62 13.86 13.45
N GLY A 1073 42.10 15.09 13.50
CA GLY A 1073 42.84 16.34 13.24
C GLY A 1073 43.23 16.59 11.78
N ARG A 1074 42.79 15.75 10.84
CA ARG A 1074 43.10 15.87 9.41
C ARG A 1074 42.07 16.74 8.69
N PHE A 1075 42.03 18.02 9.06
CA PHE A 1075 41.01 18.97 8.58
C PHE A 1075 40.96 19.12 7.06
N ASP A 1076 42.10 19.05 6.36
CA ASP A 1076 42.11 19.20 4.90
C ASP A 1076 41.54 17.97 4.17
N GLU A 1077 41.75 16.76 4.72
CA GLU A 1077 41.06 15.54 4.28
C GLU A 1077 39.55 15.65 4.55
N ALA A 1078 39.17 16.13 5.74
CA ALA A 1078 37.78 16.32 6.12
C ALA A 1078 37.04 17.31 5.19
N ILE A 1079 37.66 18.46 4.90
CA ILE A 1079 37.14 19.47 3.96
C ILE A 1079 36.95 18.87 2.55
N GLY A 1080 37.84 17.98 2.11
CA GLY A 1080 37.67 17.23 0.87
C GLY A 1080 36.45 16.30 0.90
N PHE A 1081 36.28 15.53 1.98
CA PHE A 1081 35.15 14.61 2.13
C PHE A 1081 33.80 15.33 2.25
N PHE A 1082 33.70 16.42 3.02
CA PHE A 1082 32.45 17.21 3.06
C PHE A 1082 32.13 17.84 1.71
N LYS A 1083 33.14 18.28 0.93
CA LYS A 1083 32.92 18.73 -0.46
C LYS A 1083 32.41 17.62 -1.36
N ASN A 1084 32.89 16.38 -1.21
CA ASN A 1084 32.35 15.25 -1.97
C ASN A 1084 30.89 14.95 -1.61
N ALA A 1085 30.51 15.09 -0.33
CA ALA A 1085 29.09 14.97 0.07
C ALA A 1085 28.22 16.06 -0.59
N LEU A 1086 28.69 17.32 -0.58
CA LEU A 1086 27.98 18.47 -1.15
C LEU A 1086 27.98 18.50 -2.69
N ASN A 1087 28.96 17.88 -3.35
CA ASN A 1087 28.95 17.68 -4.80
C ASN A 1087 27.86 16.69 -5.23
N LEU A 1088 27.39 15.82 -4.34
CA LEU A 1088 26.31 14.86 -4.59
C LEU A 1088 24.94 15.36 -4.07
N SER A 1089 24.92 16.08 -2.95
CA SER A 1089 23.72 16.71 -2.38
C SER A 1089 24.06 18.13 -1.90
N PRO A 1090 23.92 19.17 -2.76
CA PRO A 1090 24.39 20.53 -2.48
C PRO A 1090 23.78 21.20 -1.25
N ASP A 1091 22.53 20.83 -0.92
CA ASP A 1091 21.77 21.39 0.20
C ASP A 1091 21.75 20.48 1.43
N TYR A 1092 22.67 19.51 1.52
CA TYR A 1092 22.82 18.61 2.66
C TYR A 1092 23.31 19.36 3.92
N LEU A 1093 22.34 19.85 4.70
CA LEU A 1093 22.50 20.73 5.85
C LEU A 1093 23.60 20.30 6.83
N ILE A 1094 23.64 19.02 7.21
CA ILE A 1094 24.60 18.47 8.17
C ILE A 1094 26.04 18.62 7.62
N SER A 1095 26.26 18.41 6.32
CA SER A 1095 27.59 18.57 5.73
C SER A 1095 27.98 20.03 5.52
N LEU A 1096 27.02 20.93 5.27
CA LEU A 1096 27.26 22.38 5.31
C LEU A 1096 27.68 22.84 6.72
N GLN A 1097 26.99 22.39 7.76
CA GLN A 1097 27.34 22.66 9.16
C GLN A 1097 28.76 22.15 9.50
N ASN A 1098 29.07 20.91 9.11
CA ASN A 1098 30.36 20.28 9.38
C ASN A 1098 31.51 20.94 8.60
N LEU A 1099 31.32 21.24 7.31
CA LEU A 1099 32.30 21.96 6.48
C LEU A 1099 32.54 23.38 7.01
N GLY A 1100 31.47 24.10 7.37
CA GLY A 1100 31.56 25.43 7.98
C GLY A 1100 32.36 25.41 9.29
N ASN A 1101 32.14 24.40 10.13
CA ASN A 1101 32.92 24.21 11.36
C ASN A 1101 34.38 23.77 11.09
N ALA A 1102 34.65 22.94 10.08
CA ALA A 1102 36.01 22.58 9.69
C ALA A 1102 36.82 23.81 9.21
N TYR A 1103 36.20 24.66 8.37
CA TYR A 1103 36.77 25.96 7.98
C TYR A 1103 36.99 26.88 9.19
N ARG A 1104 36.05 26.91 10.15
CA ARG A 1104 36.16 27.70 11.39
C ARG A 1104 37.34 27.27 12.25
N GLN A 1105 37.63 25.96 12.36
CA GLN A 1105 38.80 25.44 13.06
C GLN A 1105 40.11 25.78 12.30
N GLN A 1106 40.12 25.65 10.97
CA GLN A 1106 41.24 26.10 10.11
C GLN A 1106 41.35 27.64 9.98
N LYS A 1107 40.54 28.42 10.71
CA LYS A 1107 40.50 29.90 10.70
C LYS A 1107 40.20 30.51 9.31
N GLN A 1108 39.57 29.75 8.42
CA GLN A 1108 39.17 30.19 7.08
C GLN A 1108 37.82 30.92 7.16
N TRP A 1109 37.81 32.06 7.87
CA TRP A 1109 36.60 32.72 8.38
C TRP A 1109 35.54 33.04 7.32
N GLU A 1110 35.95 33.55 6.16
CA GLU A 1110 35.00 33.89 5.08
C GLU A 1110 34.34 32.65 4.46
N LEU A 1111 35.07 31.55 4.32
CA LEU A 1111 34.50 30.28 3.85
C LEU A 1111 33.57 29.68 4.91
N ALA A 1112 33.96 29.71 6.19
CA ALA A 1112 33.09 29.30 7.29
C ALA A 1112 31.78 30.12 7.33
N ARG A 1113 31.89 31.45 7.19
CA ARG A 1113 30.75 32.38 7.12
C ARG A 1113 29.82 32.05 5.96
N LEU A 1114 30.34 31.94 4.75
CA LEU A 1114 29.53 31.70 3.55
C LEU A 1114 28.85 30.32 3.57
N THR A 1115 29.55 29.25 3.95
CA THR A 1115 28.96 27.91 4.06
C THR A 1115 27.88 27.84 5.14
N LEU A 1116 28.09 28.47 6.30
CA LEU A 1116 27.08 28.52 7.37
C LEU A 1116 25.91 29.46 7.05
N GLN A 1117 26.11 30.48 6.19
CA GLN A 1117 24.99 31.27 5.67
C GLN A 1117 24.13 30.46 4.69
N ARG A 1118 24.71 29.63 3.81
CA ARG A 1118 23.92 28.71 2.97
C ARG A 1118 23.13 27.71 3.83
N ALA A 1119 23.73 27.17 4.89
CA ALA A 1119 23.02 26.34 5.86
C ALA A 1119 21.83 27.08 6.52
N LEU A 1120 21.96 28.39 6.76
CA LEU A 1120 20.92 29.22 7.38
C LEU A 1120 19.80 29.60 6.39
N GLU A 1121 20.11 29.73 5.10
CA GLU A 1121 19.10 29.90 4.04
C GLU A 1121 18.16 28.67 3.97
N LEU A 1122 18.74 27.47 4.13
CA LEU A 1122 18.01 26.20 4.08
C LEU A 1122 17.25 25.91 5.38
N ALA A 1123 17.85 26.19 6.53
CA ALA A 1123 17.24 26.00 7.84
C ALA A 1123 17.42 27.23 8.74
N PRO A 1124 16.60 28.29 8.56
CA PRO A 1124 16.72 29.52 9.34
C PRO A 1124 16.59 29.33 10.85
N ASP A 1125 15.83 28.32 11.26
CA ASP A 1125 15.49 27.98 12.65
C ASP A 1125 16.21 26.72 13.16
N ASP A 1126 17.31 26.29 12.52
CA ASP A 1126 18.18 25.26 13.07
C ASP A 1126 19.12 25.83 14.17
N PRO A 1127 19.16 25.25 15.39
CA PRO A 1127 19.97 25.77 16.49
C PRO A 1127 21.49 25.62 16.28
N GLU A 1128 21.95 24.62 15.51
CA GLU A 1128 23.37 24.36 15.26
C GLU A 1128 23.98 25.31 14.23
N VAL A 1129 23.25 25.64 13.17
CA VAL A 1129 23.64 26.68 12.21
C VAL A 1129 23.74 28.03 12.93
N ASN A 1130 22.69 28.39 13.68
CA ASN A 1130 22.65 29.65 14.41
C ASN A 1130 23.80 29.74 15.44
N TYR A 1131 24.05 28.68 16.21
CA TYR A 1131 25.21 28.61 17.11
C TYR A 1131 26.54 28.71 16.37
N SER A 1132 26.75 27.90 15.32
CA SER A 1132 28.02 27.85 14.57
C SER A 1132 28.35 29.18 13.90
N LEU A 1133 27.35 29.86 13.32
CA LEU A 1133 27.52 31.17 12.70
C LEU A 1133 27.72 32.28 13.75
N GLY A 1134 27.02 32.21 14.89
CA GLY A 1134 27.29 33.05 16.05
C GLY A 1134 28.73 32.93 16.55
N MET A 1135 29.28 31.70 16.55
CA MET A 1135 30.69 31.46 16.89
C MET A 1135 31.66 32.02 15.85
N VAL A 1136 31.35 32.01 14.54
CA VAL A 1136 32.16 32.72 13.53
C VAL A 1136 32.20 34.22 13.84
N PHE A 1137 31.06 34.85 14.14
CA PHE A 1137 31.03 36.28 14.51
C PHE A 1137 31.76 36.56 15.83
N ALA A 1138 31.68 35.67 16.83
CA ALA A 1138 32.43 35.80 18.08
C ALA A 1138 33.95 35.63 17.90
N GLN A 1139 34.40 34.90 16.86
CA GLN A 1139 35.81 34.71 16.53
C GLN A 1139 36.35 35.76 15.52
N THR A 1140 35.47 36.55 14.90
CA THR A 1140 35.80 37.63 13.95
C THR A 1140 35.43 39.03 14.45
N ASP A 1141 35.36 39.18 15.78
CA ASP A 1141 35.13 40.44 16.52
C ASP A 1141 33.86 41.23 16.11
N GLN A 1142 32.77 40.51 15.86
CA GLN A 1142 31.43 41.07 15.59
C GLN A 1142 30.45 40.72 16.73
N PRO A 1143 30.65 41.25 17.96
CA PRO A 1143 29.94 40.77 19.16
C PRO A 1143 28.42 40.92 19.11
N ASN A 1144 27.89 42.00 18.51
CA ASN A 1144 26.44 42.20 18.42
C ASN A 1144 25.77 41.12 17.55
N ARG A 1145 26.39 40.72 16.43
CA ARG A 1145 25.87 39.65 15.56
C ARG A 1145 26.02 38.28 16.23
N ALA A 1146 27.13 38.05 16.92
CA ALA A 1146 27.32 36.84 17.72
C ALA A 1146 26.23 36.70 18.79
N TYR A 1147 25.84 37.79 19.46
CA TYR A 1147 24.76 37.83 20.44
C TYR A 1147 23.40 37.51 19.81
N GLU A 1148 23.04 38.13 18.68
CA GLU A 1148 21.80 37.85 17.94
C GLU A 1148 21.65 36.35 17.60
N PHE A 1149 22.71 35.75 17.05
CA PHE A 1149 22.74 34.36 16.62
C PHE A 1149 22.78 33.35 17.78
N LEU A 1150 23.59 33.60 18.82
CA LEU A 1150 23.60 32.76 20.02
C LEU A 1150 22.27 32.82 20.78
N GLN A 1151 21.64 33.99 20.89
CA GLN A 1151 20.30 34.08 21.47
C GLN A 1151 19.25 33.39 20.61
N LYS A 1152 19.35 33.41 19.27
CA LYS A 1152 18.42 32.64 18.44
C LYS A 1152 18.61 31.14 18.68
N ALA A 1153 19.84 30.64 18.69
CA ALA A 1153 20.14 29.25 19.03
C ALA A 1153 19.57 28.82 20.39
N LEU A 1154 19.66 29.67 21.42
CA LEU A 1154 19.10 29.40 22.75
C LEU A 1154 17.56 29.51 22.82
N ARG A 1155 16.92 30.35 21.99
CA ARG A 1155 15.44 30.33 21.87
C ARG A 1155 14.95 29.04 21.19
N LEU A 1156 15.71 28.53 20.23
CA LEU A 1156 15.41 27.29 19.49
C LEU A 1156 15.71 26.03 20.31
N ARG A 1157 16.80 26.03 21.09
CA ARG A 1157 17.17 24.97 22.04
C ARG A 1157 17.55 25.57 23.41
N PRO A 1158 16.57 25.73 24.34
CA PRO A 1158 16.80 26.33 25.66
C PRO A 1158 17.77 25.59 26.58
N VAL A 1159 18.05 24.30 26.30
CA VAL A 1159 19.10 23.52 26.98
C VAL A 1159 20.21 23.24 25.97
N TYR A 1160 21.14 24.20 25.82
CA TYR A 1160 22.33 24.07 24.99
C TYR A 1160 23.55 24.66 25.72
N PRO A 1161 24.30 23.87 26.51
CA PRO A 1161 25.29 24.39 27.44
C PRO A 1161 26.51 25.04 26.78
N GLU A 1162 26.94 24.56 25.60
CA GLU A 1162 28.00 25.19 24.82
C GLU A 1162 27.59 26.60 24.36
N ALA A 1163 26.35 26.77 23.91
CA ALA A 1163 25.80 28.06 23.50
C ALA A 1163 25.63 29.01 24.70
N MET A 1164 25.12 28.53 25.84
CA MET A 1164 25.02 29.31 27.09
C MET A 1164 26.39 29.76 27.59
N ASN A 1165 27.35 28.85 27.70
CA ASN A 1165 28.71 29.17 28.12
C ASN A 1165 29.38 30.18 27.18
N ASN A 1166 29.23 30.02 25.86
CA ASN A 1166 29.87 30.91 24.90
C ASN A 1166 29.15 32.28 24.83
N LEU A 1167 27.86 32.35 25.13
CA LEU A 1167 27.14 33.61 25.36
C LEU A 1167 27.62 34.30 26.66
N GLY A 1168 27.84 33.55 27.74
CA GLY A 1168 28.47 34.05 28.97
C GLY A 1168 29.86 34.64 28.71
N VAL A 1169 30.71 33.95 27.95
CA VAL A 1169 32.02 34.46 27.53
C VAL A 1169 31.90 35.69 26.61
N LEU A 1170 30.85 35.77 25.79
CA LEU A 1170 30.58 36.93 24.94
C LEU A 1170 30.14 38.15 25.77
N TYR A 1171 29.29 37.99 26.79
CA TYR A 1171 28.90 39.06 27.70
C TYR A 1171 30.11 39.71 28.39
N LEU A 1172 31.11 38.92 28.81
CA LEU A 1172 32.37 39.46 29.35
C LEU A 1172 33.12 40.35 28.34
N ARG A 1173 33.16 39.96 27.06
CA ARG A 1173 33.75 40.79 26.00
C ARG A 1173 32.93 42.05 25.71
N MET A 1174 31.62 42.00 25.92
CA MET A 1174 30.70 43.14 25.82
C MET A 1174 30.66 43.98 27.12
N LEU A 1175 31.58 43.76 28.06
CA LEU A 1175 31.69 44.46 29.35
C LEU A 1175 30.43 44.34 30.24
N LYS A 1176 29.79 43.17 30.21
CA LYS A 1176 28.57 42.82 30.97
C LYS A 1176 28.83 41.64 31.93
N PRO A 1177 29.51 41.86 33.08
CA PRO A 1177 29.85 40.78 34.01
C PRO A 1177 28.61 40.14 34.67
N ASP A 1178 27.62 40.94 35.10
CA ASP A 1178 26.41 40.43 35.74
C ASP A 1178 25.60 39.49 34.83
N ASP A 1179 25.43 39.87 33.55
CA ASP A 1179 24.78 39.03 32.53
C ASP A 1179 25.56 37.71 32.34
N ALA A 1180 26.89 37.76 32.31
CA ALA A 1180 27.74 36.58 32.19
C ALA A 1180 27.59 35.63 33.39
N VAL A 1181 27.60 36.17 34.61
CA VAL A 1181 27.39 35.40 35.86
C VAL A 1181 26.02 34.71 35.84
N ALA A 1182 24.96 35.41 35.45
CA ALA A 1182 23.61 34.85 35.37
C ALA A 1182 23.48 33.74 34.30
N GLU A 1183 24.14 33.90 33.15
CA GLU A 1183 24.17 32.91 32.07
C GLU A 1183 24.95 31.65 32.48
N PHE A 1184 26.14 31.79 33.06
CA PHE A 1184 26.91 30.62 33.56
C PHE A 1184 26.17 29.88 34.69
N GLN A 1185 25.54 30.60 35.63
CA GLN A 1185 24.72 29.98 36.67
C GLN A 1185 23.51 29.24 36.08
N THR A 1186 22.89 29.75 35.02
CA THR A 1186 21.79 29.08 34.31
C THR A 1186 22.27 27.85 33.55
N CYS A 1187 23.42 27.93 32.87
CA CYS A 1187 24.08 26.77 32.25
C CYS A 1187 24.35 25.67 33.27
N ILE A 1188 24.92 26.00 34.43
CA ILE A 1188 25.20 25.06 35.53
C ILE A 1188 23.92 24.42 36.07
N ARG A 1189 22.84 25.21 36.22
CA ARG A 1189 21.53 24.74 36.72
C ARG A 1189 20.82 23.78 35.76
N LEU A 1190 21.01 23.95 34.45
CA LEU A 1190 20.38 23.13 33.41
C LEU A 1190 21.24 21.95 32.94
N ALA A 1191 22.57 22.09 33.03
CA ALA A 1191 23.56 21.09 32.62
C ALA A 1191 24.69 20.97 33.68
N PRO A 1192 24.43 20.39 34.87
CA PRO A 1192 25.38 20.35 35.97
C PRO A 1192 26.66 19.52 35.72
N ALA A 1193 26.69 18.72 34.64
CA ALA A 1193 27.90 18.03 34.20
C ALA A 1193 28.83 18.91 33.32
N PHE A 1194 28.39 20.11 32.90
CA PHE A 1194 29.13 20.94 31.95
C PHE A 1194 30.22 21.78 32.63
N GLY A 1195 31.35 21.14 32.93
CA GLY A 1195 32.51 21.73 33.60
C GLY A 1195 33.00 23.09 33.08
N PRO A 1196 33.00 23.40 31.76
CA PRO A 1196 33.48 24.69 31.26
C PRO A 1196 32.72 25.90 31.84
N ALA A 1197 31.44 25.79 32.14
CA ALA A 1197 30.65 26.88 32.73
C ALA A 1197 31.10 27.19 34.17
N TYR A 1198 31.40 26.16 34.98
CA TYR A 1198 31.99 26.32 36.31
C TYR A 1198 33.38 26.98 36.24
N LEU A 1199 34.24 26.53 35.30
CA LEU A 1199 35.59 27.07 35.13
C LEU A 1199 35.57 28.54 34.70
N ASN A 1200 34.65 28.93 33.82
CA ASN A 1200 34.51 30.32 33.39
C ASN A 1200 33.86 31.20 34.47
N LEU A 1201 32.82 30.72 35.17
CA LEU A 1201 32.22 31.43 36.31
C LEU A 1201 33.24 31.68 37.44
N ALA A 1202 34.06 30.68 37.78
CA ALA A 1202 35.13 30.84 38.77
C ALA A 1202 36.16 31.90 38.34
N ARG A 1203 36.52 31.96 37.04
CA ARG A 1203 37.41 33.01 36.51
C ARG A 1203 36.80 34.40 36.63
N VAL A 1204 35.49 34.55 36.39
CA VAL A 1204 34.80 35.84 36.58
C VAL A 1204 34.88 36.30 38.04
N TYR A 1205 34.55 35.42 38.99
CA TYR A 1205 34.67 35.73 40.42
C TYR A 1205 36.12 36.05 40.85
N VAL A 1206 37.15 35.46 40.23
CA VAL A 1206 38.54 35.86 40.47
C VAL A 1206 38.84 37.27 39.96
N ILE A 1207 38.31 37.65 38.80
CA ILE A 1207 38.48 39.00 38.22
C ILE A 1207 37.73 40.05 39.06
N GLU A 1208 36.58 39.70 39.62
CA GLU A 1208 35.79 40.52 40.55
C GLU A 1208 36.37 40.57 41.98
N GLY A 1209 37.36 39.72 42.29
CA GLY A 1209 38.02 39.62 43.60
C GLY A 1209 37.32 38.70 44.61
N ASP A 1210 36.18 38.11 44.27
CA ASP A 1210 35.42 37.18 45.12
C ASP A 1210 36.02 35.76 45.09
N ARG A 1211 37.18 35.61 45.75
CA ARG A 1211 37.91 34.34 45.85
C ARG A 1211 37.08 33.24 46.52
N ASP A 1212 36.18 33.57 47.46
CA ASP A 1212 35.38 32.59 48.17
C ASP A 1212 34.28 31.99 47.27
N LYS A 1213 33.58 32.80 46.46
CA LYS A 1213 32.69 32.27 45.41
C LYS A 1213 33.47 31.47 44.37
N ALA A 1214 34.61 31.97 43.89
CA ALA A 1214 35.44 31.25 42.92
C ALA A 1214 35.83 29.85 43.43
N ARG A 1215 36.30 29.78 44.68
CA ARG A 1215 36.64 28.54 45.38
C ARG A 1215 35.43 27.61 45.54
N ALA A 1216 34.27 28.14 45.92
CA ALA A 1216 33.04 27.37 46.05
C ALA A 1216 32.57 26.79 44.71
N THR A 1217 32.65 27.55 43.61
CA THR A 1217 32.31 27.08 42.26
C THR A 1217 33.24 25.95 41.79
N LEU A 1218 34.55 26.05 42.03
CA LEU A 1218 35.50 24.98 41.67
C LEU A 1218 35.31 23.72 42.53
N LEU A 1219 35.03 23.85 43.83
CA LEU A 1219 34.68 22.72 44.69
C LEU A 1219 33.34 22.07 44.29
N ALA A 1220 32.40 22.85 43.76
CA ALA A 1220 31.15 22.32 43.21
C ALA A 1220 31.37 21.52 41.92
N LEU A 1221 32.31 21.93 41.05
CA LEU A 1221 32.72 21.13 39.89
C LEU A 1221 33.43 19.84 40.32
N LEU A 1222 34.40 19.92 41.24
CA LEU A 1222 35.12 18.75 41.76
C LEU A 1222 34.24 17.75 42.54
N LYS A 1223 33.00 18.13 42.87
CA LYS A 1223 31.99 17.20 43.41
C LYS A 1223 31.27 16.40 42.32
N GLN A 1224 31.21 16.90 41.08
CA GLN A 1224 30.64 16.22 39.92
C GLN A 1224 31.71 15.45 39.12
N ASP A 1225 32.89 16.05 38.97
CA ASP A 1225 34.05 15.52 38.25
C ASP A 1225 35.31 15.67 39.13
N PRO A 1226 35.58 14.68 40.02
CA PRO A 1226 36.71 14.75 40.97
C PRO A 1226 38.09 14.84 40.30
N ASP A 1227 38.22 14.27 39.09
CA ASP A 1227 39.48 14.17 38.35
C ASP A 1227 39.71 15.37 37.41
N ASN A 1228 38.89 16.43 37.51
CA ASN A 1228 38.99 17.62 36.66
C ASN A 1228 40.29 18.40 36.89
N ALA A 1229 41.34 18.05 36.16
CA ALA A 1229 42.68 18.64 36.30
C ALA A 1229 42.72 20.17 36.13
N GLN A 1230 41.79 20.77 35.36
CA GLN A 1230 41.69 22.23 35.25
C GLN A 1230 41.11 22.87 36.51
N ALA A 1231 40.08 22.26 37.11
CA ALA A 1231 39.49 22.74 38.35
C ALA A 1231 40.42 22.52 39.55
N GLN A 1232 41.10 21.37 39.63
CA GLN A 1232 42.14 21.10 40.63
C GLN A 1232 43.23 22.17 40.57
N LYS A 1233 43.80 22.43 39.38
CA LYS A 1233 44.83 23.45 39.18
C LYS A 1233 44.34 24.86 39.53
N ALA A 1234 43.16 25.27 39.06
CA ALA A 1234 42.59 26.58 39.37
C ALA A 1234 42.32 26.77 40.88
N LEU A 1235 42.01 25.68 41.60
CA LEU A 1235 41.85 25.67 43.05
C LEU A 1235 43.19 25.78 43.79
N GLU A 1236 44.31 25.37 43.17
CA GLU A 1236 45.66 25.62 43.69
C GLU A 1236 46.14 27.04 43.44
N GLU A 1237 45.85 27.61 42.27
CA GLU A 1237 46.16 29.00 41.89
C GLU A 1237 45.34 30.05 42.70
N LEU A 1238 44.36 29.60 43.49
CA LEU A 1238 43.54 30.41 44.41
C LEU A 1238 44.08 30.50 45.85
N LYS A 1239 45.09 29.69 46.20
CA LYS A 1239 45.70 29.63 47.54
C LYS A 1239 46.44 30.93 47.91
#